data_AF-A0A8E2DXI6-F1
#
_entry.id   AF-A0A8E2DXI6-F1
#
_cell.length_a   1.000
_cell.length_b   1.000
_cell.length_c   1.000
_cell.angle_alpha   90.00
_cell.angle_beta   90.00
_cell.angle_gamma   90.00
#
_symmetry.space_group_name_H-M   'P 1'
#
loop_
_entity.id
_entity.type
_entity.pdbx_description
1 polymer ?
#
loop_
_entity_poly.entity_id
_entity_poly.type
_entity_poly.pdbx_seq_one_letter_code
_entity_poly.pdbx_strand_id
1 'polypeptide(L)'
;MSTKPTTTGMSLTAQGVHKGAGPFDSEQPPDSGFNNVGVVDNGGPILTNVEVAVVFWGTYWNNVPSTDTDSDTYYQAFVGLVTGPFLTGLRQYRGAGPGSMLGKFINDSSDPVKNYTDADLTNMLTTYFNNNSAIPAPTSGHNRYYAVITPPNIFNSIGDANGQHISLTYNGINAYCAWIDNEGSLSNSYLGVLEAFSHELAEACSDPSFGNSIMITATDNSGKPITGQEIGDVCRGESAEVYMNGVQGYVQCYWSEADQACILPLGSLSFLINKNTFGKDEVQEMIKNSSDGLTGTFSNSFFLLLNDFSPNTFSSFNVAVPVPSGPFSSLSGVEIQLTPSTAANPNPSYVDFTNGSLIQTIRYSYDVVFTSDNATTHVPIAPFPTSGQTAYSLNATFTTDGWTVPGINSQDSVNFELVSGEDPYFMSIDPTDNAAVAYLSQDLRVFSIPQGQSALPSDPTAPTFDASQTPYDYIQSLIGYLNGSTTYSVPVPQTSPDPLNNLVGQTGYETGDSSVTPLDAAGNKNYNFAIARVRMTSDVQGSAGEANNVRVFFRLWIATSCDTDFNPNTTYLSNPPYSTGLPPTNPLASAANTPPDPQGNAIQTQPFFATDASGTNDYVVSTSYPNNNIRPIQIPQVAGQDSIWTYYGCFLDVYDSNNNTGYPGTHHCIVAQIAYDNAPIQFGTGTAINPGNTDKLAQRNLQISSSGNPGPPPTHRVPQAFDTRPSAPYLAANGAVLNQPDQLMLDWGSVPTGTPAQIYWPEASSSDVLTLAMRLYGGGGITAIDTNTIGVTAVTNGATYIPIPAASGKNFAGLLTLDLPMGIRAGQEYNVLVRRIATQQLPTISVPQIARPGPVLTAPPTPTKIRYVTGAFLVKIPVVTDEALLPTDVNTLAIFKARLAAMDPQYRWYPVLQRYIEYLSGRIEGAGGNPGAVPPNLNGWPPRGGYCHRRKDCHRCECGGAHFCECDC
;
A
#
# COMPACT_ATOMS: atom_id res chain seq x y z
N MET A 1 -43.10 14.44 29.48
CA MET A 1 -42.24 15.37 28.73
C MET A 1 -41.53 14.55 27.67
N SER A 2 -41.63 15.01 26.43
CA SER A 2 -41.44 14.26 25.19
C SER A 2 -40.02 13.71 25.03
N THR A 3 -39.86 12.38 25.05
CA THR A 3 -38.74 11.71 24.39
C THR A 3 -38.94 11.91 22.88
N LYS A 4 -37.98 12.56 22.22
CA LYS A 4 -37.92 12.58 20.76
C LYS A 4 -37.71 11.13 20.28
N PRO A 5 -38.37 10.69 19.20
CA PRO A 5 -37.99 9.45 18.53
C PRO A 5 -36.60 9.71 17.93
N THR A 6 -35.58 9.07 18.48
CA THR A 6 -34.25 9.06 17.86
C THR A 6 -34.33 8.27 16.57
N THR A 7 -33.87 8.92 15.51
CA THR A 7 -33.64 8.39 14.18
C THR A 7 -33.00 7.01 14.24
N THR A 8 -33.60 6.06 13.53
CA THR A 8 -33.09 4.72 13.23
C THR A 8 -31.76 4.82 12.47
N GLY A 9 -30.65 4.81 13.20
CA GLY A 9 -29.30 4.51 12.72
C GLY A 9 -28.80 3.24 13.43
N MET A 10 -28.00 2.42 12.75
CA MET A 10 -27.47 1.16 13.27
C MET A 10 -26.04 1.39 13.80
N SER A 11 -25.61 0.77 14.90
CA SER A 11 -24.30 0.99 15.53
C SER A 11 -23.57 -0.29 15.94
N LEU A 12 -22.24 -0.20 16.15
CA LEU A 12 -21.34 -1.13 16.84
C LEU A 12 -20.83 -0.48 18.15
N THR A 13 -21.65 -0.48 19.20
CA THR A 13 -21.32 0.08 20.53
C THR A 13 -21.23 -1.00 21.58
N ALA A 14 -20.41 -0.88 22.62
CA ALA A 14 -20.50 -1.77 23.79
C ALA A 14 -20.77 -1.05 25.11
N GLN A 15 -21.46 -1.74 26.03
CA GLN A 15 -21.68 -1.30 27.40
C GLN A 15 -21.26 -2.41 28.40
N GLY A 16 -20.10 -2.23 29.06
CA GLY A 16 -19.63 -3.10 30.14
C GLY A 16 -19.14 -4.50 29.74
N VAL A 17 -18.18 -5.00 30.51
CA VAL A 17 -17.71 -6.41 30.50
C VAL A 17 -18.15 -7.05 31.82
N HIS A 18 -18.58 -8.30 31.81
CA HIS A 18 -18.83 -9.05 33.04
C HIS A 18 -17.55 -9.81 33.49
N LYS A 19 -17.18 -9.60 34.77
CA LYS A 19 -16.07 -10.17 35.57
C LYS A 19 -14.63 -9.71 35.24
N GLY A 20 -14.13 -8.80 36.07
CA GLY A 20 -12.70 -8.71 36.44
C GLY A 20 -11.73 -8.11 35.42
N ALA A 21 -12.10 -7.96 34.15
CA ALA A 21 -11.27 -7.36 33.12
C ALA A 21 -11.24 -5.82 33.23
N GLY A 22 -10.10 -5.23 32.82
CA GLY A 22 -9.90 -3.79 32.68
C GLY A 22 -10.74 -3.19 31.54
N PRO A 23 -10.48 -1.92 31.12
CA PRO A 23 -11.21 -1.30 30.02
C PRO A 23 -11.14 -2.18 28.77
N PHE A 24 -12.27 -2.29 28.05
CA PHE A 24 -12.51 -3.06 26.82
C PHE A 24 -11.23 -3.47 26.07
N ASP A 25 -10.72 -4.64 26.40
CA ASP A 25 -9.67 -5.26 25.62
C ASP A 25 -10.38 -6.16 24.59
N SER A 26 -10.12 -5.94 23.30
CA SER A 26 -10.65 -6.80 22.24
C SER A 26 -10.02 -8.21 22.28
N GLU A 27 -9.06 -8.41 23.18
CA GLU A 27 -8.35 -9.64 23.48
C GLU A 27 -8.55 -9.96 24.97
N GLN A 28 -9.20 -11.09 25.27
CA GLN A 28 -9.37 -11.60 26.63
C GLN A 28 -8.53 -12.87 26.82
N PRO A 29 -8.03 -13.16 28.04
CA PRO A 29 -7.47 -14.47 28.34
C PRO A 29 -8.53 -15.57 28.12
N PRO A 30 -8.11 -16.83 27.93
CA PRO A 30 -9.06 -17.94 27.87
C PRO A 30 -9.77 -18.12 29.22
N ASP A 31 -10.90 -18.83 29.19
CA ASP A 31 -11.70 -19.12 30.38
C ASP A 31 -10.88 -19.72 31.52
N SER A 32 -11.26 -19.40 32.76
CA SER A 32 -10.57 -19.89 33.95
C SER A 32 -10.54 -21.42 34.00
N GLY A 33 -9.35 -22.00 33.90
CA GLY A 33 -9.16 -23.45 33.86
C GLY A 33 -8.46 -23.93 32.60
N PHE A 34 -8.35 -23.10 31.57
CA PHE A 34 -7.55 -23.39 30.37
C PHE A 34 -6.17 -22.74 30.47
N ASN A 35 -5.12 -23.52 30.25
CA ASN A 35 -3.73 -23.07 30.22
C ASN A 35 -3.03 -23.65 28.99
N ASN A 36 -2.01 -22.95 28.47
CA ASN A 36 -1.26 -23.38 27.28
C ASN A 36 -2.19 -23.71 26.09
N VAL A 37 -3.16 -22.83 25.85
CA VAL A 37 -4.14 -22.99 24.78
C VAL A 37 -3.43 -22.86 23.44
N GLY A 38 -3.75 -23.76 22.53
CA GLY A 38 -3.29 -23.78 21.15
C GLY A 38 -4.34 -24.46 20.26
N VAL A 39 -4.07 -24.52 18.97
CA VAL A 39 -4.98 -25.12 17.97
C VAL A 39 -4.32 -26.27 17.24
N VAL A 40 -5.11 -27.31 16.93
CA VAL A 40 -4.77 -28.37 15.98
C VAL A 40 -5.76 -28.38 14.82
N ASP A 41 -5.25 -28.45 13.58
CA ASP A 41 -6.07 -28.65 12.38
C ASP A 41 -6.03 -30.12 11.94
N ASN A 42 -7.16 -30.80 12.06
CA ASN A 42 -7.33 -32.20 11.69
C ASN A 42 -7.70 -32.41 10.19
N GLY A 43 -7.83 -31.31 9.42
CA GLY A 43 -7.98 -31.35 7.96
C GLY A 43 -9.38 -31.62 7.42
N GLY A 44 -10.41 -31.66 8.27
CA GLY A 44 -11.82 -31.79 7.89
C GLY A 44 -12.39 -30.57 7.14
N PRO A 45 -13.71 -30.51 6.89
CA PRO A 45 -14.36 -29.39 6.22
C PRO A 45 -14.34 -28.09 7.07
N ILE A 46 -14.37 -26.92 6.41
CA ILE A 46 -14.61 -25.59 7.01
C ILE A 46 -15.60 -24.81 6.15
N LEU A 47 -16.28 -23.82 6.73
CA LEU A 47 -17.23 -22.97 5.99
C LEU A 47 -16.55 -21.65 5.59
N THR A 48 -16.06 -21.60 4.36
CA THR A 48 -15.67 -20.33 3.72
C THR A 48 -16.89 -19.71 3.05
N ASN A 49 -17.10 -18.39 3.18
CA ASN A 49 -18.28 -17.70 2.64
C ASN A 49 -19.61 -18.37 3.06
N VAL A 50 -19.82 -18.54 4.37
CA VAL A 50 -21.02 -19.20 4.91
C VAL A 50 -22.31 -18.56 4.39
N GLU A 51 -23.29 -19.38 4.02
CA GLU A 51 -24.61 -18.94 3.58
C GLU A 51 -25.63 -19.22 4.70
N VAL A 52 -26.04 -18.19 5.44
CA VAL A 52 -26.86 -18.35 6.65
C VAL A 52 -28.34 -18.20 6.33
N ALA A 53 -29.13 -19.23 6.65
CA ALA A 53 -30.58 -19.17 6.66
C ALA A 53 -31.08 -19.24 8.11
N VAL A 54 -31.87 -18.26 8.53
CA VAL A 54 -32.40 -18.21 9.89
C VAL A 54 -33.83 -18.73 9.89
N VAL A 55 -34.08 -19.80 10.64
CA VAL A 55 -35.37 -20.49 10.70
C VAL A 55 -35.97 -20.30 12.09
N PHE A 56 -37.10 -19.62 12.16
CA PHE A 56 -37.87 -19.44 13.38
C PHE A 56 -38.91 -20.57 13.47
N TRP A 57 -38.71 -21.52 14.40
CA TRP A 57 -39.52 -22.74 14.50
C TRP A 57 -40.74 -22.52 15.39
N GLY A 58 -41.94 -22.75 14.85
CA GLY A 58 -43.21 -22.74 15.57
C GLY A 58 -44.14 -21.61 15.16
N THR A 59 -45.43 -21.83 15.38
CA THR A 59 -46.53 -20.89 15.15
C THR A 59 -46.43 -19.63 16.01
N TYR A 60 -45.68 -19.68 17.12
CA TYR A 60 -45.39 -18.54 18.00
C TYR A 60 -44.89 -17.31 17.22
N TRP A 61 -44.02 -17.52 16.24
CA TRP A 61 -43.36 -16.44 15.50
C TRP A 61 -44.28 -15.65 14.56
N ASN A 62 -45.50 -16.16 14.31
CA ASN A 62 -46.54 -15.41 13.59
C ASN A 62 -47.29 -14.41 14.48
N ASN A 63 -47.23 -14.57 15.81
CA ASN A 63 -47.99 -13.76 16.78
C ASN A 63 -47.16 -13.52 18.04
N VAL A 64 -45.97 -12.93 17.89
CA VAL A 64 -45.05 -12.65 19.00
C VAL A 64 -45.69 -11.63 19.97
N PRO A 65 -45.72 -11.89 21.28
CA PRO A 65 -46.14 -10.90 22.28
C PRO A 65 -45.29 -9.63 22.18
N SER A 66 -45.91 -8.44 22.31
CA SER A 66 -45.19 -7.16 22.18
C SER A 66 -44.11 -6.90 23.24
N THR A 67 -44.07 -7.72 24.29
CA THR A 67 -43.05 -7.69 25.35
C THR A 67 -41.80 -8.49 25.00
N ASP A 68 -41.90 -9.36 24.00
CA ASP A 68 -40.85 -10.28 23.61
C ASP A 68 -40.16 -9.76 22.34
N THR A 69 -38.94 -10.21 22.11
CA THR A 69 -38.20 -9.88 20.89
C THR A 69 -38.79 -10.61 19.68
N ASP A 70 -39.09 -9.86 18.61
CA ASP A 70 -39.61 -10.43 17.37
C ASP A 70 -38.52 -11.01 16.45
N SER A 71 -38.95 -11.80 15.46
CA SER A 71 -38.05 -12.46 14.51
C SER A 71 -37.25 -11.48 13.64
N ASP A 72 -37.78 -10.29 13.37
CA ASP A 72 -37.07 -9.27 12.59
C ASP A 72 -35.89 -8.69 13.37
N THR A 73 -36.08 -8.43 14.67
CA THR A 73 -35.05 -7.91 15.55
C THR A 73 -33.90 -8.90 15.69
N TYR A 74 -34.19 -10.19 15.93
CA TYR A 74 -33.15 -11.24 15.93
C TYR A 74 -32.41 -11.31 14.59
N TYR A 75 -33.17 -11.32 13.49
CA TYR A 75 -32.59 -11.41 12.16
C TYR A 75 -31.65 -10.23 11.86
N GLN A 76 -31.98 -9.00 12.26
CA GLN A 76 -31.09 -7.85 12.08
C GLN A 76 -29.78 -7.99 12.85
N ALA A 77 -29.81 -8.51 14.09
CA ALA A 77 -28.59 -8.76 14.86
C ALA A 77 -27.69 -9.80 14.17
N PHE A 78 -28.29 -10.89 13.68
CA PHE A 78 -27.57 -11.94 12.95
C PHE A 78 -26.97 -11.45 11.63
N VAL A 79 -27.67 -10.59 10.89
CA VAL A 79 -27.12 -9.92 9.69
C VAL A 79 -25.82 -9.19 10.04
N GLY A 80 -25.79 -8.48 11.17
CA GLY A 80 -24.60 -7.76 11.63
C GLY A 80 -23.40 -8.65 11.92
N LEU A 81 -23.62 -9.80 12.57
CA LEU A 81 -22.57 -10.78 12.85
C LEU A 81 -22.05 -11.47 11.59
N VAL A 82 -22.96 -11.90 10.70
CA VAL A 82 -22.61 -12.73 9.53
C VAL A 82 -21.90 -11.91 8.46
N THR A 83 -22.38 -10.68 8.21
CA THR A 83 -21.88 -9.84 7.11
C THR A 83 -20.85 -8.79 7.55
N GLY A 84 -20.78 -8.53 8.86
CA GLY A 84 -19.88 -7.55 9.47
C GLY A 84 -18.52 -8.13 9.89
N PRO A 85 -17.81 -7.43 10.77
CA PRO A 85 -16.43 -7.76 11.13
C PRO A 85 -16.30 -9.01 12.01
N PHE A 86 -17.36 -9.45 12.71
CA PHE A 86 -17.26 -10.49 13.75
C PHE A 86 -16.49 -11.75 13.31
N LEU A 87 -16.78 -12.28 12.11
CA LEU A 87 -16.14 -13.51 11.62
C LEU A 87 -14.76 -13.28 10.95
N THR A 88 -14.24 -12.05 10.86
CA THR A 88 -12.99 -11.80 10.12
C THR A 88 -11.76 -12.42 10.77
N GLY A 89 -11.76 -12.56 12.10
CA GLY A 89 -10.70 -13.26 12.84
C GLY A 89 -10.57 -14.74 12.45
N LEU A 90 -11.64 -15.38 11.96
CA LEU A 90 -11.61 -16.78 11.52
C LEU A 90 -10.77 -17.02 10.26
N ARG A 91 -10.35 -15.96 9.54
CA ARG A 91 -9.53 -16.09 8.32
C ARG A 91 -8.22 -16.82 8.55
N GLN A 92 -7.72 -16.81 9.78
CA GLN A 92 -6.55 -17.59 10.20
C GLN A 92 -6.75 -19.12 10.04
N TYR A 93 -8.00 -19.58 10.08
CA TYR A 93 -8.39 -20.98 9.99
C TYR A 93 -8.78 -21.33 8.55
N ARG A 94 -7.77 -21.51 7.70
CA ARG A 94 -7.92 -21.90 6.27
C ARG A 94 -8.85 -20.96 5.46
N GLY A 95 -8.97 -19.69 5.87
CA GLY A 95 -9.77 -18.68 5.17
C GLY A 95 -11.28 -18.71 5.49
N ALA A 96 -11.71 -19.40 6.55
CA ALA A 96 -13.06 -19.24 7.10
C ALA A 96 -13.33 -17.75 7.42
N GLY A 97 -14.57 -17.31 7.37
CA GLY A 97 -14.84 -15.90 7.58
C GLY A 97 -16.27 -15.47 7.28
N PRO A 98 -16.48 -14.16 7.10
CA PRO A 98 -17.80 -13.57 6.89
C PRO A 98 -18.56 -14.20 5.72
N GLY A 99 -19.87 -14.14 5.82
CA GLY A 99 -20.79 -14.83 4.94
C GLY A 99 -21.88 -13.93 4.37
N SER A 100 -22.95 -14.58 3.90
CA SER A 100 -24.13 -13.92 3.37
C SER A 100 -25.39 -14.45 4.02
N MET A 101 -26.43 -13.61 4.08
CA MET A 101 -27.73 -14.01 4.59
C MET A 101 -28.61 -14.48 3.42
N LEU A 102 -29.09 -15.72 3.48
CA LEU A 102 -30.05 -16.28 2.53
C LEU A 102 -31.48 -15.81 2.80
N GLY A 103 -31.79 -15.46 4.05
CA GLY A 103 -33.09 -14.94 4.43
C GLY A 103 -33.55 -15.33 5.82
N LYS A 104 -34.69 -14.75 6.18
CA LYS A 104 -35.48 -15.06 7.37
C LYS A 104 -36.64 -15.96 7.00
N PHE A 105 -36.80 -17.08 7.68
CA PHE A 105 -37.84 -18.08 7.40
C PHE A 105 -38.61 -18.42 8.67
N ILE A 106 -39.94 -18.44 8.61
CA ILE A 106 -40.79 -18.93 9.70
C ILE A 106 -41.33 -20.29 9.29
N ASN A 107 -41.09 -21.32 10.12
CA ASN A 107 -41.70 -22.63 9.96
C ASN A 107 -42.82 -22.80 10.99
N ASP A 108 -44.04 -22.49 10.57
CA ASP A 108 -45.26 -22.61 11.37
C ASP A 108 -46.04 -23.91 11.12
N SER A 109 -45.47 -24.84 10.34
CA SER A 109 -46.10 -26.14 10.05
C SER A 109 -46.07 -27.12 11.22
N SER A 110 -45.22 -26.85 12.23
CA SER A 110 -45.10 -27.63 13.46
C SER A 110 -44.53 -26.77 14.58
N ASP A 111 -44.92 -27.05 15.83
CA ASP A 111 -44.35 -26.41 17.02
C ASP A 111 -43.29 -27.31 17.67
N PRO A 112 -42.16 -26.77 18.16
CA PRO A 112 -41.21 -27.53 18.94
C PRO A 112 -41.83 -27.96 20.28
N VAL A 113 -41.56 -29.20 20.69
CA VAL A 113 -41.93 -29.70 22.01
C VAL A 113 -40.86 -29.37 23.04
N LYS A 114 -41.24 -29.22 24.30
CA LYS A 114 -40.26 -29.10 25.39
C LYS A 114 -39.41 -30.37 25.46
N ASN A 115 -38.10 -30.22 25.58
CA ASN A 115 -37.10 -31.29 25.50
C ASN A 115 -37.05 -31.94 24.11
N TYR A 116 -37.16 -31.16 23.04
CA TYR A 116 -36.92 -31.65 21.68
C TYR A 116 -35.46 -32.13 21.54
N THR A 117 -35.23 -33.01 20.57
CA THR A 117 -33.92 -33.62 20.30
C THR A 117 -33.33 -33.12 18.98
N ASP A 118 -32.04 -33.35 18.76
CA ASP A 118 -31.39 -33.11 17.46
C ASP A 118 -32.06 -33.87 16.31
N ALA A 119 -32.61 -35.06 16.59
CA ALA A 119 -33.38 -35.82 15.63
C ALA A 119 -34.69 -35.10 15.25
N ASP A 120 -35.36 -34.45 16.20
CA ASP A 120 -36.56 -33.66 15.92
C ASP A 120 -36.23 -32.44 15.06
N LEU A 121 -35.11 -31.76 15.34
CA LEU A 121 -34.61 -30.63 14.56
C LEU A 121 -34.33 -31.02 13.10
N THR A 122 -33.55 -32.08 12.90
CA THR A 122 -33.17 -32.54 11.56
C THR A 122 -34.36 -33.06 10.75
N ASN A 123 -35.32 -33.73 11.41
CA ASN A 123 -36.59 -34.13 10.79
C ASN A 123 -37.45 -32.91 10.40
N MET A 124 -37.52 -31.89 11.27
CA MET A 124 -38.23 -30.65 11.00
C MET A 124 -37.64 -29.94 9.78
N LEU A 125 -36.33 -29.72 9.74
CA LEU A 125 -35.66 -29.06 8.61
C LEU A 125 -35.84 -29.85 7.31
N THR A 126 -35.65 -31.16 7.34
CA THR A 126 -35.85 -32.03 6.16
C THR A 126 -37.28 -31.93 5.63
N THR A 127 -38.27 -31.94 6.52
CA THR A 127 -39.69 -31.78 6.14
C THR A 127 -39.95 -30.38 5.57
N TYR A 128 -39.36 -29.35 6.16
CA TYR A 128 -39.51 -27.97 5.71
C TYR A 128 -38.92 -27.76 4.32
N PHE A 129 -37.71 -28.28 4.04
CA PHE A 129 -37.08 -28.24 2.72
C PHE A 129 -37.92 -28.94 1.64
N ASN A 130 -38.53 -30.08 1.97
CA ASN A 130 -39.37 -30.83 1.03
C ASN A 130 -40.69 -30.10 0.70
N ASN A 131 -41.24 -29.35 1.66
CA ASN A 131 -42.57 -28.78 1.55
C ASN A 131 -42.59 -27.27 1.25
N ASN A 132 -41.46 -26.58 1.38
CA ASN A 132 -41.35 -25.15 1.17
C ASN A 132 -40.20 -24.81 0.23
N SER A 133 -40.52 -24.44 -1.01
CA SER A 133 -39.53 -24.03 -2.00
C SER A 133 -38.91 -22.65 -1.75
N ALA A 134 -39.43 -21.87 -0.79
CA ALA A 134 -38.89 -20.55 -0.47
C ALA A 134 -37.60 -20.62 0.34
N ILE A 135 -37.42 -21.65 1.17
CA ILE A 135 -36.15 -21.88 1.88
C ILE A 135 -35.15 -22.57 0.95
N PRO A 136 -33.93 -22.03 0.77
CA PRO A 136 -32.91 -22.71 -0.02
C PRO A 136 -32.46 -24.00 0.65
N ALA A 137 -32.85 -25.16 0.12
CA ALA A 137 -32.48 -26.48 0.64
C ALA A 137 -30.99 -26.81 0.37
N PRO A 138 -30.32 -27.69 1.13
CA PRO A 138 -28.90 -28.01 0.93
C PRO A 138 -28.53 -28.31 -0.54
N THR A 139 -27.47 -27.68 -1.04
CA THR A 139 -27.05 -27.77 -2.45
C THR A 139 -25.53 -27.92 -2.55
N SER A 140 -25.03 -28.77 -3.47
CA SER A 140 -23.60 -29.01 -3.65
C SER A 140 -22.87 -27.71 -4.05
N GLY A 141 -21.67 -27.49 -3.50
CA GLY A 141 -20.87 -26.28 -3.74
C GLY A 141 -21.27 -25.07 -2.88
N HIS A 142 -22.26 -25.21 -1.99
CA HIS A 142 -22.71 -24.15 -1.09
C HIS A 142 -22.46 -24.51 0.37
N ASN A 143 -21.89 -23.59 1.14
CA ASN A 143 -21.62 -23.75 2.58
C ASN A 143 -22.80 -23.24 3.42
N ARG A 144 -23.94 -23.93 3.34
CA ARG A 144 -25.18 -23.49 3.99
C ARG A 144 -25.23 -23.86 5.47
N TYR A 145 -25.60 -22.87 6.28
CA TYR A 145 -25.80 -22.99 7.72
C TYR A 145 -27.22 -22.57 8.08
N TYR A 146 -27.97 -23.46 8.74
CA TYR A 146 -29.35 -23.23 9.15
C TYR A 146 -29.41 -22.97 10.65
N ALA A 147 -29.54 -21.71 11.06
CA ALA A 147 -29.71 -21.34 12.46
C ALA A 147 -31.19 -21.40 12.84
N VAL A 148 -31.55 -22.30 13.74
CA VAL A 148 -32.94 -22.54 14.14
C VAL A 148 -33.21 -21.96 15.52
N ILE A 149 -34.14 -21.02 15.61
CA ILE A 149 -34.51 -20.33 16.84
C ILE A 149 -35.86 -20.87 17.34
N THR A 150 -35.90 -21.33 18.59
CA THR A 150 -37.12 -21.83 19.24
C THR A 150 -37.90 -20.71 19.95
N PRO A 151 -39.20 -20.90 20.26
CA PRO A 151 -39.97 -19.97 21.07
C PRO A 151 -39.40 -19.86 22.50
N PRO A 152 -39.62 -18.74 23.20
CA PRO A 152 -39.14 -18.56 24.56
C PRO A 152 -39.50 -19.72 25.50
N ASN A 153 -38.53 -20.19 26.29
CA ASN A 153 -38.68 -21.26 27.28
C ASN A 153 -38.97 -22.66 26.73
N ILE A 154 -38.72 -22.90 25.44
CA ILE A 154 -38.76 -24.23 24.81
C ILE A 154 -37.33 -24.71 24.59
N PHE A 155 -36.82 -25.50 25.54
CA PHE A 155 -35.44 -25.97 25.56
C PHE A 155 -35.25 -27.36 24.97
N ASN A 156 -34.06 -27.62 24.44
CA ASN A 156 -33.62 -28.94 23.99
C ASN A 156 -33.50 -29.90 25.18
N SER A 157 -33.50 -31.21 24.90
CA SER A 157 -33.23 -32.28 25.85
C SER A 157 -31.81 -32.25 26.47
N ILE A 158 -30.87 -31.53 25.85
CA ILE A 158 -29.50 -31.35 26.33
C ILE A 158 -29.49 -30.17 27.34
N GLY A 159 -29.67 -30.49 28.62
CA GLY A 159 -30.03 -29.49 29.64
C GLY A 159 -28.94 -28.49 30.09
N ASP A 160 -27.69 -28.62 29.63
CA ASP A 160 -26.57 -27.74 30.04
C ASP A 160 -26.07 -26.80 28.91
N ALA A 161 -26.75 -26.81 27.75
CA ALA A 161 -26.38 -26.07 26.54
C ALA A 161 -27.54 -25.18 26.05
N ASN A 162 -27.19 -23.99 25.57
CA ASN A 162 -28.16 -22.99 25.05
C ASN A 162 -28.15 -22.90 23.52
N GLY A 163 -27.21 -23.60 22.90
CA GLY A 163 -27.13 -23.87 21.47
C GLY A 163 -26.30 -25.13 21.25
N GLN A 164 -26.39 -25.66 20.04
CA GLN A 164 -25.43 -26.63 19.52
C GLN A 164 -25.52 -26.66 17.99
N HIS A 165 -24.38 -26.57 17.33
CA HIS A 165 -24.26 -26.86 15.91
C HIS A 165 -24.08 -28.37 15.67
N ILE A 166 -24.79 -28.87 14.66
CA ILE A 166 -24.81 -30.27 14.26
C ILE A 166 -24.80 -30.39 12.73
N SER A 167 -24.55 -31.61 12.25
CA SER A 167 -24.63 -31.93 10.82
C SER A 167 -25.91 -32.69 10.47
N LEU A 168 -26.40 -32.46 9.26
CA LEU A 168 -27.52 -33.20 8.67
C LEU A 168 -27.20 -33.56 7.22
N THR A 169 -27.70 -34.71 6.75
CA THR A 169 -27.56 -35.09 5.33
C THR A 169 -28.91 -35.00 4.64
N TYR A 170 -29.00 -34.15 3.62
CA TYR A 170 -30.20 -33.97 2.80
C TYR A 170 -29.89 -34.33 1.34
N ASN A 171 -30.59 -35.33 0.79
CA ASN A 171 -30.38 -35.82 -0.58
C ASN A 171 -28.90 -36.14 -0.93
N GLY A 172 -28.15 -36.67 0.04
CA GLY A 172 -26.73 -37.01 -0.10
C GLY A 172 -25.77 -35.83 -0.01
N ILE A 173 -26.26 -34.63 0.33
CA ILE A 173 -25.47 -33.43 0.56
C ILE A 173 -25.43 -33.17 2.06
N ASN A 174 -24.23 -32.98 2.61
CA ASN A 174 -24.07 -32.56 4.00
C ASN A 174 -24.43 -31.07 4.12
N ALA A 175 -25.21 -30.77 5.15
CA ALA A 175 -25.54 -29.43 5.58
C ALA A 175 -25.31 -29.31 7.08
N TYR A 176 -25.23 -28.06 7.53
CA TYR A 176 -24.90 -27.73 8.90
C TYR A 176 -26.04 -26.90 9.47
N CYS A 177 -26.46 -27.19 10.68
CA CYS A 177 -27.49 -26.43 11.37
C CYS A 177 -27.13 -26.25 12.82
N ALA A 178 -27.75 -25.28 13.48
CA ALA A 178 -27.73 -25.21 14.92
C ALA A 178 -29.15 -25.02 15.43
N TRP A 179 -29.42 -25.57 16.61
CA TRP A 179 -30.53 -25.10 17.42
C TRP A 179 -29.99 -24.07 18.41
N ILE A 180 -30.79 -23.02 18.64
CA ILE A 180 -30.51 -21.97 19.62
C ILE A 180 -31.76 -21.79 20.46
N ASP A 181 -31.62 -22.08 21.73
CA ASP A 181 -32.72 -21.99 22.67
C ASP A 181 -32.97 -20.54 23.09
N ASN A 182 -34.24 -20.13 23.03
CA ASN A 182 -34.62 -18.78 23.38
C ASN A 182 -34.99 -18.68 24.86
N GLU A 183 -34.17 -18.00 25.65
CA GLU A 183 -34.48 -17.67 27.05
C GLU A 183 -35.44 -16.46 27.20
N GLY A 184 -35.83 -15.81 26.10
CA GLY A 184 -36.77 -14.69 26.07
C GLY A 184 -36.14 -13.30 26.23
N SER A 185 -34.83 -13.15 25.99
CA SER A 185 -34.12 -11.87 26.10
C SER A 185 -32.97 -11.73 25.08
N LEU A 186 -32.75 -10.50 24.61
CA LEU A 186 -31.56 -10.08 23.85
C LEU A 186 -30.47 -9.43 24.71
N SER A 187 -30.84 -8.73 25.79
CA SER A 187 -30.00 -7.70 26.44
C SER A 187 -29.82 -7.86 27.95
N ASN A 188 -30.25 -8.96 28.56
CA ASN A 188 -30.24 -9.09 30.03
C ASN A 188 -29.84 -10.47 30.58
N SER A 189 -29.33 -11.38 29.74
CA SER A 189 -28.61 -12.56 30.19
C SER A 189 -27.38 -12.83 29.30
N TYR A 190 -26.28 -13.25 29.93
CA TYR A 190 -25.04 -13.75 29.30
C TYR A 190 -25.22 -15.13 28.64
N LEU A 191 -26.47 -15.55 28.47
CA LEU A 191 -26.95 -16.84 28.01
C LEU A 191 -28.02 -16.66 26.91
N GLY A 192 -28.07 -15.46 26.33
CA GLY A 192 -29.09 -15.05 25.37
C GLY A 192 -28.86 -15.60 23.96
N VAL A 193 -29.89 -15.49 23.13
CA VAL A 193 -29.93 -16.01 21.75
C VAL A 193 -28.77 -15.52 20.88
N LEU A 194 -28.34 -14.26 21.04
CA LEU A 194 -27.27 -13.68 20.23
C LEU A 194 -25.89 -14.25 20.57
N GLU A 195 -25.66 -14.51 21.85
CA GLU A 195 -24.42 -15.08 22.38
C GLU A 195 -24.28 -16.52 21.87
N ALA A 196 -25.31 -17.35 22.08
CA ALA A 196 -25.36 -18.72 21.58
C ALA A 196 -25.24 -18.77 20.04
N PHE A 197 -25.96 -17.90 19.30
CA PHE A 197 -25.80 -17.84 17.85
C PHE A 197 -24.36 -17.53 17.43
N SER A 198 -23.70 -16.57 18.10
CA SER A 198 -22.33 -16.18 17.77
C SER A 198 -21.32 -17.29 18.06
N HIS A 199 -21.50 -18.03 19.16
CA HIS A 199 -20.74 -19.23 19.52
C HIS A 199 -20.86 -20.29 18.43
N GLU A 200 -22.10 -20.75 18.19
CA GLU A 200 -22.35 -21.87 17.28
C GLU A 200 -21.96 -21.53 15.84
N LEU A 201 -22.11 -20.26 15.44
CA LEU A 201 -21.68 -19.84 14.10
C LEU A 201 -20.16 -19.88 13.95
N ALA A 202 -19.40 -19.42 14.95
CA ALA A 202 -17.94 -19.41 14.88
C ALA A 202 -17.38 -20.84 14.87
N GLU A 203 -17.93 -21.72 15.71
CA GLU A 203 -17.58 -23.13 15.75
C GLU A 203 -18.01 -23.86 14.47
N ALA A 204 -19.25 -23.70 14.00
CA ALA A 204 -19.67 -24.27 12.74
C ALA A 204 -18.82 -23.81 11.55
N CYS A 205 -18.27 -22.58 11.56
CA CYS A 205 -17.39 -22.12 10.50
C CYS A 205 -16.01 -22.80 10.53
N SER A 206 -15.50 -23.13 11.73
CA SER A 206 -14.15 -23.65 11.95
C SER A 206 -14.08 -25.18 12.08
N ASP A 207 -15.13 -25.81 12.61
CA ASP A 207 -15.31 -27.26 12.69
C ASP A 207 -16.78 -27.72 12.51
N PRO A 208 -17.36 -27.55 11.31
CA PRO A 208 -18.76 -27.85 11.02
C PRO A 208 -19.22 -29.30 11.29
N SER A 209 -18.30 -30.24 11.49
CA SER A 209 -18.62 -31.66 11.68
C SER A 209 -18.11 -32.22 13.00
N PHE A 210 -17.78 -31.35 13.95
CA PHE A 210 -17.28 -31.60 15.30
C PHE A 210 -16.13 -32.62 15.41
N GLY A 211 -14.98 -32.17 15.91
CA GLY A 211 -13.84 -33.03 16.21
C GLY A 211 -12.99 -33.42 15.01
N ASN A 212 -13.19 -32.83 13.83
CA ASN A 212 -12.47 -33.24 12.62
C ASN A 212 -11.80 -32.10 11.84
N SER A 213 -11.96 -30.85 12.27
CA SER A 213 -11.24 -29.70 11.73
C SER A 213 -10.44 -28.98 12.81
N ILE A 214 -10.79 -27.73 13.13
CA ILE A 214 -10.02 -26.84 14.01
C ILE A 214 -10.43 -27.10 15.46
N MET A 215 -9.54 -27.73 16.22
CA MET A 215 -9.79 -28.11 17.61
C MET A 215 -8.81 -27.43 18.55
N ILE A 216 -9.26 -27.14 19.77
CA ILE A 216 -8.42 -26.62 20.85
C ILE A 216 -7.60 -27.74 21.47
N THR A 217 -6.32 -27.44 21.68
CA THR A 217 -5.44 -28.16 22.60
C THR A 217 -5.16 -27.29 23.80
N ALA A 218 -5.40 -27.78 25.02
CA ALA A 218 -5.13 -27.02 26.23
C ALA A 218 -4.77 -27.95 27.39
N THR A 219 -4.36 -27.36 28.51
CA THR A 219 -4.11 -28.05 29.78
C THR A 219 -4.93 -27.43 30.91
N ASP A 220 -5.41 -28.25 31.84
CA ASP A 220 -6.04 -27.76 33.05
C ASP A 220 -5.00 -27.14 34.02
N ASN A 221 -5.47 -26.57 35.13
CA ASN A 221 -4.59 -25.98 36.16
C ASN A 221 -3.60 -26.98 36.80
N SER A 222 -3.79 -28.28 36.59
CA SER A 222 -2.88 -29.34 37.05
C SER A 222 -1.92 -29.81 35.94
N GLY A 223 -1.99 -29.22 34.75
CA GLY A 223 -1.20 -29.59 33.57
C GLY A 223 -1.77 -30.79 32.80
N LYS A 224 -2.99 -31.26 33.09
CA LYS A 224 -3.60 -32.39 32.38
C LYS A 224 -4.20 -31.91 31.05
N PRO A 225 -4.02 -32.64 29.93
CA PRO A 225 -4.62 -32.28 28.66
C PRO A 225 -6.15 -32.20 28.72
N ILE A 226 -6.70 -31.14 28.13
CA ILE A 226 -8.12 -30.96 27.81
C ILE A 226 -8.30 -31.28 26.32
N THR A 227 -9.35 -32.04 25.98
CA THR A 227 -9.61 -32.53 24.63
C THR A 227 -11.07 -32.35 24.25
N GLY A 228 -11.35 -32.23 22.95
CA GLY A 228 -12.73 -32.14 22.45
C GLY A 228 -13.34 -30.77 22.73
N GLN A 229 -12.54 -29.71 22.58
CA GLN A 229 -12.97 -28.33 22.77
C GLN A 229 -12.80 -27.59 21.45
N GLU A 230 -13.76 -26.73 21.15
CA GLU A 230 -13.78 -25.88 19.96
C GLU A 230 -13.39 -24.44 20.32
N ILE A 231 -13.31 -23.57 19.32
CA ILE A 231 -12.78 -22.21 19.51
C ILE A 231 -13.72 -21.31 20.34
N GLY A 232 -15.01 -21.63 20.43
CA GLY A 232 -15.99 -20.95 21.28
C GLY A 232 -15.96 -21.49 22.71
N ASP A 233 -15.82 -22.80 22.91
CA ASP A 233 -15.75 -23.46 24.22
C ASP A 233 -14.74 -22.81 25.18
N VAL A 234 -13.53 -22.54 24.71
CA VAL A 234 -12.44 -21.96 25.52
C VAL A 234 -12.68 -20.49 25.89
N CYS A 235 -13.70 -19.86 25.30
CA CYS A 235 -14.08 -18.46 25.49
C CYS A 235 -15.52 -18.30 26.03
N ARG A 236 -16.12 -19.36 26.57
CA ARG A 236 -17.54 -19.39 27.00
C ARG A 236 -17.89 -18.33 28.06
N GLY A 237 -16.95 -17.91 28.89
CA GLY A 237 -17.11 -16.84 29.87
C GLY A 237 -16.83 -15.44 29.33
N GLU A 238 -16.28 -15.33 28.12
CA GLU A 238 -15.78 -14.10 27.54
C GLU A 238 -16.78 -13.57 26.49
N SER A 239 -17.62 -12.64 26.93
CA SER A 239 -18.63 -11.98 26.09
C SER A 239 -18.66 -10.48 26.33
N ALA A 240 -19.05 -9.73 25.30
CA ALA A 240 -19.31 -8.29 25.43
C ALA A 240 -20.74 -7.96 25.01
N GLU A 241 -21.37 -7.05 25.73
CA GLU A 241 -22.62 -6.45 25.28
C GLU A 241 -22.30 -5.50 24.14
N VAL A 242 -22.79 -5.78 22.93
CA VAL A 242 -22.56 -4.99 21.73
C VAL A 242 -23.86 -4.64 21.03
N TYR A 243 -23.87 -3.54 20.29
CA TYR A 243 -24.89 -3.26 19.29
C TYR A 243 -24.44 -3.93 18.00
N MET A 244 -25.25 -4.82 17.45
CA MET A 244 -25.00 -5.46 16.16
C MET A 244 -26.13 -5.03 15.23
N ASN A 245 -25.80 -4.24 14.22
CA ASN A 245 -26.79 -3.72 13.27
C ASN A 245 -27.93 -2.95 13.97
N GLY A 246 -27.61 -2.18 15.03
CA GLY A 246 -28.58 -1.40 15.81
C GLY A 246 -29.35 -2.19 16.88
N VAL A 247 -29.06 -3.48 17.04
CA VAL A 247 -29.68 -4.33 18.06
C VAL A 247 -28.67 -4.62 19.18
N GLN A 248 -29.01 -4.25 20.41
CA GLN A 248 -28.17 -4.50 21.58
C GLN A 248 -28.29 -5.96 22.04
N GLY A 249 -27.16 -6.62 22.28
CA GLY A 249 -27.12 -7.93 22.92
C GLY A 249 -25.70 -8.43 23.21
N TYR A 250 -25.57 -9.54 23.93
CA TYR A 250 -24.29 -10.16 24.20
C TYR A 250 -23.78 -10.96 22.99
N VAL A 251 -22.52 -10.77 22.65
CA VAL A 251 -21.81 -11.56 21.63
C VAL A 251 -20.61 -12.21 22.28
N GLN A 252 -20.44 -13.50 22.02
CA GLN A 252 -19.34 -14.27 22.58
C GLN A 252 -18.05 -14.06 21.77
N CYS A 253 -16.93 -13.97 22.46
CA CYS A 253 -15.61 -14.06 21.87
C CYS A 253 -15.32 -15.49 21.40
N TYR A 254 -14.35 -15.64 20.50
CA TYR A 254 -13.79 -16.94 20.11
C TYR A 254 -12.27 -16.91 20.13
N TRP A 255 -11.63 -18.07 20.26
CA TRP A 255 -10.19 -18.19 20.32
C TRP A 255 -9.52 -17.83 19.00
N SER A 256 -8.55 -16.92 19.08
CA SER A 256 -7.63 -16.60 18.00
C SER A 256 -6.25 -17.12 18.34
N GLU A 257 -5.80 -18.13 17.60
CA GLU A 257 -4.42 -18.60 17.69
C GLU A 257 -3.43 -17.50 17.27
N ALA A 258 -3.83 -16.64 16.33
CA ALA A 258 -3.06 -15.51 15.84
C ALA A 258 -2.73 -14.51 16.96
N ASP A 259 -3.72 -14.21 17.79
CA ASP A 259 -3.65 -13.22 18.88
C ASP A 259 -3.33 -13.86 20.24
N GLN A 260 -3.39 -15.20 20.33
CA GLN A 260 -3.26 -15.97 21.58
C GLN A 260 -4.25 -15.51 22.66
N ALA A 261 -5.47 -15.17 22.23
CA ALA A 261 -6.53 -14.59 23.06
C ALA A 261 -7.92 -14.94 22.52
N CYS A 262 -8.93 -14.85 23.40
CA CYS A 262 -10.33 -14.78 23.01
C CYS A 262 -10.62 -13.40 22.44
N ILE A 263 -11.02 -13.32 21.16
CA ILE A 263 -11.19 -12.05 20.45
C ILE A 263 -12.65 -11.77 20.10
N LEU A 264 -12.97 -10.48 20.00
CA LEU A 264 -14.23 -9.98 19.44
C LEU A 264 -13.94 -8.96 18.33
N PRO A 265 -13.89 -9.39 17.05
CA PRO A 265 -13.63 -8.48 15.95
C PRO A 265 -14.79 -7.50 15.70
N LEU A 266 -14.50 -6.21 15.82
CA LEU A 266 -15.46 -5.11 15.58
C LEU A 266 -15.00 -4.15 14.47
N GLY A 267 -13.96 -4.55 13.73
CA GLY A 267 -13.27 -3.72 12.75
C GLY A 267 -12.05 -3.01 13.32
N SER A 268 -11.19 -2.52 12.43
CA SER A 268 -9.94 -1.86 12.82
C SER A 268 -9.67 -0.60 12.02
N LEU A 269 -9.02 0.36 12.68
CA LEU A 269 -8.52 1.59 12.07
C LEU A 269 -7.02 1.68 12.27
N SER A 270 -6.29 2.03 11.21
CA SER A 270 -4.84 2.26 11.29
C SER A 270 -4.41 3.46 10.46
N PHE A 271 -3.41 4.18 10.95
CA PHE A 271 -2.68 5.18 10.17
C PHE A 271 -1.79 4.51 9.13
N LEU A 272 -1.79 5.06 7.91
CA LEU A 272 -0.77 4.82 6.91
C LEU A 272 -0.09 6.15 6.57
N ILE A 273 1.19 6.25 6.90
CA ILE A 273 1.95 7.51 6.78
C ILE A 273 2.58 7.64 5.40
N ASN A 274 2.34 8.80 4.78
CA ASN A 274 3.00 9.23 3.54
C ASN A 274 4.01 10.36 3.84
N LYS A 275 3.62 11.39 4.59
CA LYS A 275 4.45 12.48 5.14
C LYS A 275 3.98 12.85 6.55
N ASN A 276 4.88 12.78 7.52
CA ASN A 276 4.63 13.17 8.92
C ASN A 276 5.73 14.05 9.52
N THR A 277 6.74 14.43 8.74
CA THR A 277 7.82 15.34 9.16
C THR A 277 7.79 16.59 8.28
N PHE A 278 7.81 17.75 8.91
CA PHE A 278 7.71 19.05 8.27
C PHE A 278 8.83 19.97 8.75
N GLY A 279 9.62 20.52 7.83
CA GLY A 279 10.64 21.52 8.14
C GLY A 279 10.05 22.93 8.17
N LYS A 280 10.54 23.81 9.06
CA LYS A 280 10.09 25.20 9.14
C LYS A 280 10.22 25.91 7.78
N ASP A 281 11.37 25.76 7.13
CA ASP A 281 11.70 26.48 5.89
C ASP A 281 10.92 25.90 4.70
N GLU A 282 10.71 24.58 4.66
CA GLU A 282 9.81 23.89 3.72
C GLU A 282 8.38 24.42 3.83
N VAL A 283 7.84 24.50 5.06
CA VAL A 283 6.48 24.98 5.32
C VAL A 283 6.33 26.47 5.00
N GLN A 284 7.33 27.28 5.32
CA GLN A 284 7.35 28.70 4.98
C GLN A 284 7.36 28.91 3.46
N GLU A 285 8.11 28.11 2.69
CA GLU A 285 8.08 28.16 1.23
C GLU A 285 6.70 27.74 0.68
N MET A 286 6.07 26.72 1.27
CA MET A 286 4.71 26.30 0.87
C MET A 286 3.67 27.39 1.12
N ILE A 287 3.75 28.12 2.24
CA ILE A 287 2.90 29.28 2.53
C ILE A 287 3.20 30.43 1.56
N LYS A 288 4.48 30.71 1.30
CA LYS A 288 4.90 31.77 0.37
C LYS A 288 4.38 31.55 -1.05
N ASN A 289 4.31 30.28 -1.46
CA ASN A 289 3.83 29.87 -2.77
C ASN A 289 2.32 29.58 -2.81
N SER A 290 1.58 29.80 -1.73
CA SER A 290 0.12 29.66 -1.79
C SER A 290 -0.51 30.87 -2.48
N SER A 291 -1.71 30.68 -3.07
CA SER A 291 -2.41 31.76 -3.79
C SER A 291 -2.77 32.96 -2.90
N ASP A 292 -2.88 32.76 -1.60
CA ASP A 292 -3.18 33.79 -0.60
C ASP A 292 -1.93 34.29 0.15
N GLY A 293 -0.78 33.62 0.01
CA GLY A 293 0.44 33.86 0.79
C GLY A 293 0.29 33.52 2.28
N LEU A 294 -0.78 32.84 2.68
CA LEU A 294 -1.16 32.60 4.07
C LEU A 294 -1.33 31.10 4.40
N THR A 295 -1.57 30.24 3.43
CA THR A 295 -2.00 28.85 3.65
C THR A 295 -1.19 27.84 2.83
N GLY A 296 -0.25 27.13 3.47
CA GLY A 296 0.54 26.06 2.85
C GLY A 296 -0.12 24.68 3.05
N THR A 297 -0.49 23.98 1.97
CA THR A 297 -1.16 22.67 2.04
C THR A 297 -0.22 21.55 1.59
N PHE A 298 -0.10 20.51 2.40
CA PHE A 298 0.59 19.25 2.07
C PHE A 298 -0.45 18.15 1.85
N SER A 299 -0.77 17.91 0.58
CA SER A 299 -1.84 17.01 0.19
C SER A 299 -1.47 15.53 0.37
N ASN A 300 -2.45 14.68 0.68
CA ASN A 300 -2.26 13.23 0.90
C ASN A 300 -1.13 12.90 1.90
N SER A 301 -1.01 13.69 2.97
CA SER A 301 0.07 13.53 3.97
C SER A 301 -0.06 12.21 4.73
N PHE A 302 -1.27 11.73 4.98
CA PHE A 302 -1.49 10.40 5.55
C PHE A 302 -2.84 9.84 5.13
N PHE A 303 -2.99 8.55 5.33
CA PHE A 303 -4.26 7.85 5.14
C PHE A 303 -4.73 7.23 6.45
N LEU A 304 -6.04 7.11 6.58
CA LEU A 304 -6.66 6.22 7.56
C LEU A 304 -7.25 5.02 6.82
N LEU A 305 -6.85 3.82 7.24
CA LEU A 305 -7.31 2.56 6.70
C LEU A 305 -8.32 1.96 7.67
N LEU A 306 -9.57 1.89 7.25
CA LEU A 306 -10.63 1.18 7.94
C LEU A 306 -10.76 -0.22 7.33
N ASN A 307 -10.54 -1.27 8.12
CA ASN A 307 -10.60 -2.66 7.65
C ASN A 307 -11.84 -3.38 8.21
N ASP A 308 -12.16 -4.51 7.58
CA ASP A 308 -13.22 -5.45 8.00
C ASP A 308 -14.66 -4.98 7.77
N PHE A 309 -14.84 -3.97 6.91
CA PHE A 309 -16.15 -3.53 6.42
C PHE A 309 -16.29 -3.73 4.92
N SER A 310 -17.52 -4.00 4.47
CA SER A 310 -17.93 -3.90 3.08
C SER A 310 -18.62 -2.54 2.85
N PRO A 311 -18.78 -2.05 1.61
CA PRO A 311 -19.55 -0.83 1.35
C PRO A 311 -20.97 -0.89 1.91
N ASN A 312 -21.61 -2.06 1.86
CA ASN A 312 -22.94 -2.29 2.43
C ASN A 312 -22.92 -2.20 3.96
N THR A 313 -21.98 -2.88 4.64
CA THR A 313 -21.91 -2.86 6.11
C THR A 313 -21.40 -1.53 6.67
N PHE A 314 -20.52 -0.85 5.94
CA PHE A 314 -20.13 0.53 6.22
C PHE A 314 -21.36 1.46 6.26
N SER A 315 -22.22 1.34 5.24
CA SER A 315 -23.43 2.14 5.12
C SER A 315 -24.49 1.74 6.14
N SER A 316 -24.69 0.44 6.36
CA SER A 316 -25.70 -0.05 7.29
C SER A 316 -25.35 0.37 8.72
N PHE A 317 -24.12 0.14 9.18
CA PHE A 317 -23.66 0.50 10.55
C PHE A 317 -23.38 2.00 10.74
N ASN A 318 -23.76 2.84 9.78
CA ASN A 318 -23.60 4.30 9.84
C ASN A 318 -22.18 4.69 10.30
N VAL A 319 -21.17 4.07 9.71
CA VAL A 319 -19.76 4.33 10.05
C VAL A 319 -19.43 5.75 9.62
N ALA A 320 -18.95 6.56 10.56
CA ALA A 320 -18.54 7.93 10.25
C ALA A 320 -17.15 7.95 9.61
N VAL A 321 -16.92 8.96 8.78
CA VAL A 321 -15.56 9.30 8.35
C VAL A 321 -14.75 9.66 9.60
N PRO A 322 -13.63 8.98 9.89
CA PRO A 322 -12.84 9.27 11.08
C PRO A 322 -12.36 10.73 11.10
N VAL A 323 -12.33 11.35 12.27
CA VAL A 323 -11.85 12.73 12.44
C VAL A 323 -10.57 12.70 13.27
N PRO A 324 -9.39 12.97 12.68
CA PRO A 324 -8.15 13.06 13.43
C PRO A 324 -8.22 14.14 14.52
N SER A 325 -7.60 13.87 15.67
CA SER A 325 -7.58 14.76 16.82
C SER A 325 -6.28 14.61 17.62
N GLY A 326 -6.07 15.44 18.63
CA GLY A 326 -4.90 15.36 19.52
C GLY A 326 -3.90 16.49 19.34
N PRO A 327 -2.75 16.42 20.04
CA PRO A 327 -1.78 17.51 20.15
C PRO A 327 -1.39 18.17 18.83
N PHE A 328 -1.10 17.38 17.79
CA PHE A 328 -0.68 17.92 16.49
C PHE A 328 -1.78 18.75 15.82
N SER A 329 -3.00 18.22 15.73
CA SER A 329 -4.17 18.92 15.17
C SER A 329 -4.63 20.13 15.99
N SER A 330 -4.15 20.28 17.22
CA SER A 330 -4.49 21.39 18.12
C SER A 330 -3.41 22.48 18.14
N LEU A 331 -2.32 22.32 17.38
CA LEU A 331 -1.28 23.34 17.28
C LEU A 331 -1.84 24.58 16.58
N SER A 332 -1.45 25.75 17.08
CA SER A 332 -1.80 27.01 16.43
C SER A 332 -1.25 27.02 15.00
N GLY A 333 -2.12 27.32 14.03
CA GLY A 333 -1.76 27.35 12.62
C GLY A 333 -1.52 26.00 11.95
N VAL A 334 -2.03 24.90 12.54
CA VAL A 334 -2.12 23.58 11.90
C VAL A 334 -3.60 23.21 11.75
N GLU A 335 -3.99 22.76 10.56
CA GLU A 335 -5.32 22.20 10.28
C GLU A 335 -5.17 20.85 9.56
N ILE A 336 -6.05 19.90 9.92
CA ILE A 336 -6.14 18.58 9.29
C ILE A 336 -7.47 18.51 8.56
N GLN A 337 -7.45 18.27 7.26
CA GLN A 337 -8.67 18.21 6.44
C GLN A 337 -8.67 16.98 5.54
N LEU A 338 -9.86 16.53 5.14
CA LEU A 338 -9.99 15.47 4.14
C LEU A 338 -9.50 15.98 2.79
N THR A 339 -8.69 15.18 2.09
CA THR A 339 -8.27 15.50 0.72
C THR A 339 -9.50 15.54 -0.19
N PRO A 340 -9.67 16.58 -1.04
CA PRO A 340 -10.79 16.68 -1.96
C PRO A 340 -10.95 15.46 -2.88
N SER A 341 -12.15 14.90 -2.95
CA SER A 341 -12.45 13.75 -3.81
C SER A 341 -12.47 14.14 -5.30
N THR A 342 -11.89 13.30 -6.15
CA THR A 342 -11.96 13.41 -7.62
C THR A 342 -12.43 12.08 -8.24
N ALA A 343 -12.74 12.06 -9.54
CA ALA A 343 -13.14 10.84 -10.23
C ALA A 343 -12.00 9.80 -10.36
N ALA A 344 -10.75 10.26 -10.40
CA ALA A 344 -9.55 9.41 -10.47
C ALA A 344 -9.04 9.03 -9.07
N ASN A 345 -9.32 9.85 -8.05
CA ASN A 345 -8.94 9.60 -6.66
C ASN A 345 -10.17 9.85 -5.76
N PRO A 346 -11.07 8.86 -5.62
CA PRO A 346 -12.23 8.97 -4.73
C PRO A 346 -11.80 8.98 -3.26
N ASN A 347 -12.53 9.72 -2.42
CA ASN A 347 -12.34 9.75 -0.97
C ASN A 347 -13.71 9.65 -0.25
N PRO A 348 -14.05 8.52 0.41
CA PRO A 348 -13.23 7.31 0.59
C PRO A 348 -12.94 6.56 -0.71
N SER A 349 -11.83 5.83 -0.70
CA SER A 349 -11.44 4.88 -1.75
C SER A 349 -11.72 3.45 -1.30
N TYR A 350 -12.29 2.64 -2.19
CA TYR A 350 -12.59 1.22 -2.01
C TYR A 350 -11.69 0.39 -2.93
N VAL A 351 -11.31 -0.82 -2.50
CA VAL A 351 -10.60 -1.79 -3.36
C VAL A 351 -11.46 -2.18 -4.57
N ASP A 352 -12.74 -2.49 -4.31
CA ASP A 352 -13.75 -2.76 -5.31
C ASP A 352 -15.08 -2.13 -4.90
N PHE A 353 -15.39 -0.97 -5.49
CA PHE A 353 -16.65 -0.26 -5.26
C PHE A 353 -17.84 -0.92 -5.98
N THR A 354 -17.60 -1.84 -6.92
CA THR A 354 -18.67 -2.51 -7.68
C THR A 354 -19.26 -3.69 -6.91
N ASN A 355 -18.52 -4.20 -5.92
CA ASN A 355 -18.97 -5.26 -5.03
C ASN A 355 -19.32 -4.69 -3.64
N GLY A 356 -20.61 -4.42 -3.42
CA GLY A 356 -21.10 -3.86 -2.17
C GLY A 356 -20.96 -4.77 -0.95
N SER A 357 -20.81 -6.08 -1.14
CA SER A 357 -20.76 -7.07 -0.04
C SER A 357 -19.36 -7.56 0.27
N LEU A 358 -18.36 -7.25 -0.56
CA LEU A 358 -16.99 -7.63 -0.30
C LEU A 358 -16.42 -6.81 0.86
N ILE A 359 -16.02 -7.49 1.92
CA ILE A 359 -15.23 -6.88 3.00
C ILE A 359 -13.85 -6.53 2.46
N GLN A 360 -13.44 -5.29 2.69
CA GLN A 360 -12.25 -4.71 2.07
C GLN A 360 -11.67 -3.59 2.94
N THR A 361 -10.46 -3.17 2.60
CA THR A 361 -9.86 -1.96 3.18
C THR A 361 -10.50 -0.72 2.55
N ILE A 362 -11.08 0.14 3.37
CA ILE A 362 -11.60 1.45 2.99
C ILE A 362 -10.57 2.51 3.40
N ARG A 363 -10.11 3.32 2.45
CA ARG A 363 -9.06 4.32 2.66
C ARG A 363 -9.62 5.73 2.63
N TYR A 364 -9.27 6.52 3.64
CA TYR A 364 -9.47 7.97 3.68
C TYR A 364 -8.14 8.70 3.52
N SER A 365 -8.09 9.74 2.69
CA SER A 365 -6.89 10.58 2.54
C SER A 365 -7.07 11.93 3.24
N TYR A 366 -6.00 12.41 3.87
CA TYR A 366 -5.98 13.68 4.59
C TYR A 366 -4.79 14.56 4.18
N ASP A 367 -5.07 15.86 4.15
CA ASP A 367 -4.09 16.92 3.96
C ASP A 367 -3.70 17.54 5.31
N VAL A 368 -2.46 18.02 5.40
CA VAL A 368 -1.99 18.84 6.52
C VAL A 368 -1.80 20.26 6.01
N VAL A 369 -2.46 21.22 6.65
CA VAL A 369 -2.44 22.63 6.28
C VAL A 369 -1.72 23.43 7.37
N PHE A 370 -0.78 24.27 6.97
CA PHE A 370 -0.10 25.22 7.84
C PHE A 370 -0.48 26.65 7.46
N THR A 371 -0.65 27.51 8.47
CA THR A 371 -1.01 28.92 8.24
C THR A 371 0.01 29.91 8.77
N SER A 372 0.02 31.09 8.15
CA SER A 372 0.71 32.30 8.60
C SER A 372 -0.30 33.40 8.93
N ASP A 373 0.07 34.33 9.81
CA ASP A 373 -0.70 35.55 10.08
C ASP A 373 -0.26 36.73 9.19
N ASN A 374 0.76 36.53 8.35
CA ASN A 374 1.39 37.60 7.59
C ASN A 374 1.76 37.14 6.16
N ALA A 375 0.99 37.63 5.19
CA ALA A 375 1.17 37.36 3.76
C ALA A 375 2.44 38.00 3.14
N THR A 376 3.30 38.64 3.92
CA THR A 376 4.58 39.22 3.46
C THR A 376 5.78 38.48 4.02
N THR A 377 5.73 38.05 5.30
CA THR A 377 6.83 37.29 5.90
C THR A 377 6.65 35.78 5.73
N HIS A 378 5.41 35.32 5.55
CA HIS A 378 5.04 33.90 5.35
C HIS A 378 5.46 32.96 6.49
N VAL A 379 5.92 33.52 7.62
CA VAL A 379 6.41 32.75 8.76
C VAL A 379 5.26 31.89 9.30
N PRO A 380 5.44 30.56 9.41
CA PRO A 380 4.40 29.68 9.94
C PRO A 380 4.08 30.02 11.40
N ILE A 381 2.80 30.01 11.78
CA ILE A 381 2.35 30.17 13.16
C ILE A 381 2.70 28.93 14.01
N ALA A 382 2.79 27.76 13.37
CA ALA A 382 3.08 26.49 14.04
C ALA A 382 4.41 26.57 14.81
N PRO A 383 4.50 25.96 16.01
CA PRO A 383 5.62 26.15 16.92
C PRO A 383 6.84 25.30 16.55
N PHE A 384 7.49 25.62 15.43
CA PHE A 384 8.74 24.97 15.03
C PHE A 384 9.85 25.21 16.08
N PRO A 385 10.65 24.18 16.44
CA PRO A 385 11.74 24.34 17.38
C PRO A 385 12.86 25.23 16.82
N THR A 386 13.66 25.84 17.70
CA THR A 386 14.84 26.63 17.27
C THR A 386 16.00 25.76 16.83
N SER A 387 16.05 24.49 17.26
CA SER A 387 17.03 23.50 16.83
C SER A 387 16.48 22.08 16.99
N GLY A 388 16.79 21.17 16.07
CA GLY A 388 16.36 19.78 16.14
C GLY A 388 14.90 19.61 15.74
N GLN A 389 14.18 18.71 16.42
CA GLN A 389 12.80 18.35 16.10
C GLN A 389 11.92 18.21 17.34
N THR A 390 10.63 18.48 17.20
CA THR A 390 9.60 18.24 18.23
C THR A 390 8.51 17.35 17.67
N ALA A 391 8.18 16.27 18.39
CA ALA A 391 7.12 15.35 18.01
C ALA A 391 5.80 15.65 18.73
N TYR A 392 4.69 15.55 18.01
CA TYR A 392 3.33 15.72 18.51
C TYR A 392 2.47 14.54 18.03
N SER A 393 1.67 13.95 18.94
CA SER A 393 0.79 12.86 18.53
C SER A 393 -0.44 13.37 17.77
N LEU A 394 -0.87 12.59 16.79
CA LEU A 394 -2.15 12.66 16.12
C LEU A 394 -2.87 11.33 16.34
N ASN A 395 -4.10 11.40 16.80
CA ASN A 395 -4.94 10.26 17.12
C ASN A 395 -6.09 10.21 16.12
N ALA A 396 -6.54 9.02 15.78
CA ALA A 396 -7.77 8.82 15.04
C ALA A 396 -8.60 7.72 15.71
N THR A 397 -9.93 7.86 15.62
CA THR A 397 -10.88 6.89 16.11
C THR A 397 -12.03 6.83 15.12
N PHE A 398 -12.56 5.64 14.84
CA PHE A 398 -13.77 5.53 14.05
C PHE A 398 -15.01 5.33 14.93
N THR A 399 -16.14 5.83 14.44
CA THR A 399 -17.42 5.75 15.14
C THR A 399 -18.48 5.11 14.24
N THR A 400 -19.46 4.50 14.88
CA THR A 400 -20.67 3.95 14.24
C THR A 400 -21.87 4.57 14.91
N ASP A 401 -22.75 5.18 14.14
CA ASP A 401 -23.91 5.93 14.65
C ASP A 401 -23.56 6.98 15.72
N GLY A 402 -22.40 7.63 15.55
CA GLY A 402 -21.91 8.66 16.48
C GLY A 402 -21.25 8.13 17.75
N TRP A 403 -21.13 6.82 17.90
CA TRP A 403 -20.46 6.20 19.04
C TRP A 403 -19.13 5.56 18.68
N THR A 404 -18.13 5.73 19.55
CA THR A 404 -16.83 5.06 19.41
C THR A 404 -16.98 3.55 19.50
N VAL A 405 -16.44 2.85 18.49
CA VAL A 405 -16.37 1.40 18.54
C VAL A 405 -15.41 0.98 19.66
N PRO A 406 -15.78 0.05 20.55
CA PRO A 406 -14.91 -0.41 21.63
C PRO A 406 -13.68 -1.18 21.13
N GLY A 407 -12.64 -1.21 21.97
CA GLY A 407 -11.42 -2.00 21.72
C GLY A 407 -10.25 -1.17 21.21
N ILE A 408 -9.03 -1.64 21.46
CA ILE A 408 -7.79 -0.94 21.08
C ILE A 408 -7.66 -0.73 19.56
N ASN A 409 -8.29 -1.61 18.77
CA ASN A 409 -8.21 -1.59 17.31
C ASN A 409 -9.10 -0.52 16.67
N SER A 410 -10.00 0.14 17.42
CA SER A 410 -10.86 1.21 16.88
C SER A 410 -10.20 2.57 16.78
N GLN A 411 -8.99 2.67 17.32
CA GLN A 411 -8.21 3.88 17.40
C GLN A 411 -6.76 3.59 17.09
N ASP A 412 -6.08 4.59 16.56
CA ASP A 412 -4.64 4.53 16.33
C ASP A 412 -4.01 5.89 16.65
N SER A 413 -2.70 5.91 16.85
CA SER A 413 -1.94 7.11 17.19
C SER A 413 -0.58 7.09 16.51
N VAL A 414 -0.20 8.21 15.93
CA VAL A 414 1.09 8.40 15.26
C VAL A 414 1.70 9.74 15.63
N ASN A 415 3.03 9.84 15.59
CA ASN A 415 3.73 11.10 15.82
C ASN A 415 3.98 11.84 14.51
N PHE A 416 3.72 13.14 14.55
CA PHE A 416 4.11 14.13 13.56
C PHE A 416 5.23 15.00 14.11
N GLU A 417 6.21 15.33 13.28
CA GLU A 417 7.44 16.01 13.68
C GLU A 417 7.57 17.38 13.00
N LEU A 418 7.84 18.41 13.81
CA LEU A 418 8.23 19.74 13.33
C LEU A 418 9.74 19.92 13.52
N VAL A 419 10.46 20.26 12.44
CA VAL A 419 11.92 20.40 12.40
C VAL A 419 12.30 21.88 12.31
N SER A 420 13.38 22.28 13.00
CA SER A 420 13.89 23.66 13.01
C SER A 420 14.29 24.19 11.62
N GLY A 421 14.32 25.52 11.45
CA GLY A 421 14.82 26.18 10.23
C GLY A 421 16.35 26.33 10.18
N GLU A 422 16.85 26.99 9.11
CA GLU A 422 18.26 27.09 8.67
C GLU A 422 18.83 25.79 8.06
N ASP A 423 18.02 25.11 7.27
CA ASP A 423 18.31 23.77 6.78
C ASP A 423 18.22 23.71 5.24
N PRO A 424 19.24 23.21 4.50
CA PRO A 424 19.12 22.96 3.07
C PRO A 424 18.15 21.82 2.76
N TYR A 425 17.28 22.01 1.78
CA TYR A 425 16.20 21.06 1.49
C TYR A 425 15.91 20.89 -0.01
N PHE A 426 15.20 19.81 -0.32
CA PHE A 426 14.52 19.57 -1.59
C PHE A 426 13.02 19.82 -1.44
N MET A 427 12.41 20.33 -2.50
CA MET A 427 10.97 20.36 -2.69
C MET A 427 10.55 19.11 -3.47
N SER A 428 10.06 18.10 -2.74
CA SER A 428 9.62 16.81 -3.30
C SER A 428 8.11 16.72 -3.57
N ILE A 429 7.35 17.77 -3.22
CA ILE A 429 5.90 17.88 -3.44
C ILE A 429 5.64 19.15 -4.25
N ASP A 430 4.76 19.08 -5.24
CA ASP A 430 4.31 20.25 -5.97
C ASP A 430 3.28 21.04 -5.14
N PRO A 431 3.52 22.33 -4.84
CA PRO A 431 2.52 23.18 -4.19
C PRO A 431 1.25 23.45 -5.00
N THR A 432 1.24 23.15 -6.30
CA THR A 432 0.08 23.33 -7.20
C THR A 432 -0.67 22.04 -7.56
N ASP A 433 -0.02 20.88 -7.45
CA ASP A 433 -0.65 19.59 -7.69
C ASP A 433 -0.88 18.85 -6.36
N ASN A 434 -2.13 18.88 -5.90
CA ASN A 434 -2.54 18.14 -4.71
C ASN A 434 -2.46 16.61 -4.88
N ALA A 435 -2.23 16.11 -6.09
CA ALA A 435 -1.95 14.71 -6.37
C ALA A 435 -0.43 14.40 -6.40
N ALA A 436 0.45 15.40 -6.27
CA ALA A 436 1.89 15.19 -6.31
C ALA A 436 2.34 14.27 -5.17
N VAL A 437 3.08 13.23 -5.57
CA VAL A 437 3.65 12.24 -4.65
C VAL A 437 5.14 12.24 -4.88
N ALA A 438 5.89 12.00 -3.83
CA ALA A 438 7.34 12.18 -3.86
C ALA A 438 8.11 11.22 -4.78
N TYR A 439 7.49 10.39 -5.63
CA TYR A 439 8.20 9.67 -6.69
C TYR A 439 8.86 10.60 -7.71
N LEU A 440 8.51 11.89 -7.75
CA LEU A 440 9.01 12.85 -8.72
C LEU A 440 9.27 14.22 -8.12
N SER A 441 10.50 14.46 -7.69
CA SER A 441 10.90 15.75 -7.11
C SER A 441 11.00 16.86 -8.16
N GLN A 442 10.51 18.05 -7.81
CA GLN A 442 10.74 19.28 -8.56
C GLN A 442 12.22 19.66 -8.61
N ASP A 443 13.04 19.13 -7.71
CA ASP A 443 14.42 19.54 -7.58
C ASP A 443 15.43 18.54 -8.16
N LEU A 444 14.98 17.38 -8.67
CA LEU A 444 15.83 16.41 -9.37
C LEU A 444 15.43 16.28 -10.85
N ARG A 445 16.38 16.51 -11.75
CA ARG A 445 16.21 16.42 -13.21
C ARG A 445 17.21 15.45 -13.83
N VAL A 446 16.76 14.76 -14.87
CA VAL A 446 17.59 13.88 -15.69
C VAL A 446 17.46 14.31 -17.14
N PHE A 447 18.56 14.37 -17.88
CA PHE A 447 18.53 14.73 -19.30
C PHE A 447 19.66 14.03 -20.08
N SER A 448 19.49 13.95 -21.39
CA SER A 448 20.45 13.37 -22.33
C SER A 448 20.82 14.38 -23.39
N ILE A 449 22.11 14.53 -23.70
CA ILE A 449 22.59 15.34 -24.81
C ILE A 449 23.70 14.64 -25.60
N PRO A 450 23.76 14.79 -26.92
CA PRO A 450 24.95 14.46 -27.70
C PRO A 450 26.01 15.57 -27.59
N GLN A 451 27.25 15.26 -27.95
CA GLN A 451 28.28 16.28 -28.13
C GLN A 451 27.87 17.30 -29.21
N GLY A 452 28.27 18.55 -29.01
CA GLY A 452 27.92 19.70 -29.84
C GLY A 452 26.61 20.38 -29.46
N GLN A 453 25.90 19.90 -28.43
CA GLN A 453 24.65 20.49 -27.96
C GLN A 453 24.75 21.05 -26.54
N SER A 454 23.85 21.97 -26.21
CA SER A 454 23.67 22.51 -24.85
C SER A 454 22.50 21.81 -24.17
N ALA A 455 22.62 21.52 -22.88
CA ALA A 455 21.52 21.07 -22.03
C ALA A 455 20.40 22.11 -21.92
N LEU A 456 20.69 23.38 -22.14
CA LEU A 456 19.78 24.51 -22.08
C LEU A 456 19.73 25.20 -23.45
N PRO A 457 19.09 24.61 -24.47
CA PRO A 457 19.14 25.10 -25.85
C PRO A 457 18.44 26.46 -26.04
N SER A 458 17.54 26.83 -25.14
CA SER A 458 16.87 28.14 -25.13
C SER A 458 17.73 29.25 -24.54
N ASP A 459 18.86 28.91 -23.90
CA ASP A 459 19.79 29.85 -23.28
C ASP A 459 21.09 29.91 -24.10
N PRO A 460 21.30 30.95 -24.94
CA PRO A 460 22.46 31.04 -25.81
C PRO A 460 23.78 31.25 -25.07
N THR A 461 23.72 31.54 -23.77
CA THR A 461 24.91 31.72 -22.91
C THR A 461 25.26 30.46 -22.12
N ALA A 462 24.41 29.44 -22.14
CA ALA A 462 24.68 28.16 -21.49
C ALA A 462 25.82 27.39 -22.18
N PRO A 463 26.61 26.61 -21.42
CA PRO A 463 27.71 25.83 -21.97
C PRO A 463 27.21 24.76 -22.95
N THR A 464 27.89 24.67 -24.09
CA THR A 464 27.72 23.58 -25.07
C THR A 464 28.72 22.47 -24.76
N PHE A 465 28.30 21.21 -24.88
CA PHE A 465 29.16 20.07 -24.66
C PHE A 465 30.11 19.87 -25.84
N ASP A 466 31.30 20.46 -25.78
CA ASP A 466 32.26 20.43 -26.88
C ASP A 466 32.86 19.03 -27.09
N ALA A 467 33.26 18.72 -28.32
CA ALA A 467 33.95 17.48 -28.67
C ALA A 467 35.28 17.28 -27.92
N SER A 468 35.94 18.35 -27.47
CA SER A 468 37.17 18.29 -26.68
C SER A 468 36.94 18.04 -25.18
N GLN A 469 35.70 18.12 -24.70
CA GLN A 469 35.37 17.94 -23.28
C GLN A 469 35.06 16.48 -22.97
N THR A 470 35.44 16.04 -21.78
CA THR A 470 34.85 14.84 -21.19
C THR A 470 33.46 15.15 -20.63
N PRO A 471 32.59 14.14 -20.39
CA PRO A 471 31.31 14.36 -19.72
C PRO A 471 31.47 15.01 -18.34
N TYR A 472 32.55 14.71 -17.62
CA TYR A 472 32.86 15.30 -16.32
C TYR A 472 33.23 16.79 -16.43
N ASP A 473 34.00 17.17 -17.45
CA ASP A 473 34.30 18.59 -17.71
C ASP A 473 33.02 19.38 -18.03
N TYR A 474 32.10 18.75 -18.77
CA TYR A 474 30.84 19.38 -19.14
C TYR A 474 29.92 19.59 -17.93
N ILE A 475 29.70 18.56 -17.11
CA ILE A 475 28.80 18.69 -15.95
C ILE A 475 29.35 19.69 -14.91
N GLN A 476 30.67 19.74 -14.70
CA GLN A 476 31.32 20.78 -13.88
C GLN A 476 31.06 22.19 -14.44
N SER A 477 31.14 22.35 -15.76
CA SER A 477 30.88 23.63 -16.43
C SER A 477 29.41 24.05 -16.32
N LEU A 478 28.47 23.12 -16.50
CA LEU A 478 27.03 23.38 -16.36
C LEU A 478 26.65 23.74 -14.92
N ILE A 479 27.16 23.02 -13.92
CA ILE A 479 26.92 23.33 -12.51
C ILE A 479 27.46 24.72 -12.18
N GLY A 480 28.66 25.07 -12.65
CA GLY A 480 29.23 26.40 -12.47
C GLY A 480 28.38 27.50 -13.10
N TYR A 481 27.86 27.25 -14.31
CA TYR A 481 26.97 28.17 -15.01
C TYR A 481 25.65 28.41 -14.25
N LEU A 482 24.98 27.34 -13.84
CA LEU A 482 23.71 27.43 -13.10
C LEU A 482 23.86 28.19 -11.78
N ASN A 483 24.93 27.93 -11.02
CA ASN A 483 25.18 28.61 -9.76
C ASN A 483 25.68 30.05 -9.94
N GLY A 484 26.35 30.34 -11.06
CA GLY A 484 26.87 31.68 -11.37
C GLY A 484 25.85 32.64 -11.99
N SER A 485 24.67 32.14 -12.38
CA SER A 485 23.63 32.92 -13.07
C SER A 485 22.43 33.16 -12.17
N THR A 486 22.08 34.43 -11.95
CA THR A 486 20.89 34.82 -11.17
C THR A 486 19.58 34.38 -11.80
N THR A 487 19.57 34.01 -13.09
CA THR A 487 18.41 33.42 -13.77
C THR A 487 18.04 32.06 -13.16
N TYR A 488 19.03 31.33 -12.63
CA TYR A 488 18.84 30.01 -12.07
C TYR A 488 19.04 29.99 -10.55
N SER A 489 19.90 30.84 -9.97
CA SER A 489 20.21 30.79 -8.54
C SER A 489 19.25 31.61 -7.66
N VAL A 490 18.51 32.56 -8.23
CA VAL A 490 17.51 33.33 -7.48
C VAL A 490 16.13 32.67 -7.66
N PRO A 491 15.44 32.32 -6.57
CA PRO A 491 14.10 31.74 -6.66
C PRO A 491 13.14 32.64 -7.44
N VAL A 492 12.37 32.03 -8.35
CA VAL A 492 11.32 32.73 -9.10
C VAL A 492 9.96 32.54 -8.43
N PRO A 493 9.02 33.49 -8.56
CA PRO A 493 7.64 33.27 -8.13
C PRO A 493 7.06 32.03 -8.81
N GLN A 494 6.21 31.28 -8.12
CA GLN A 494 5.56 30.06 -8.63
C GLN A 494 4.79 30.27 -9.96
N THR A 495 4.27 31.48 -10.22
CA THR A 495 3.60 31.82 -11.49
C THR A 495 4.57 31.89 -12.68
N SER A 496 5.87 31.91 -12.42
CA SER A 496 6.92 31.87 -13.44
C SER A 496 7.27 30.42 -13.75
N PRO A 497 7.54 30.07 -15.02
CA PRO A 497 8.05 28.75 -15.37
C PRO A 497 9.32 28.44 -14.57
N ASP A 498 9.41 27.22 -14.03
CA ASP A 498 10.65 26.73 -13.40
C ASP A 498 11.79 26.85 -14.42
N PRO A 499 12.92 27.51 -14.10
CA PRO A 499 14.00 27.69 -15.07
C PRO A 499 14.63 26.37 -15.53
N LEU A 500 14.51 25.29 -14.74
CA LEU A 500 14.93 23.95 -15.15
C LEU A 500 14.02 23.34 -16.23
N ASN A 501 12.84 23.92 -16.51
CA ASN A 501 12.00 23.49 -17.64
C ASN A 501 12.67 23.73 -19.00
N ASN A 502 13.73 24.54 -19.04
CA ASN A 502 14.54 24.75 -20.23
C ASN A 502 15.50 23.58 -20.53
N LEU A 503 15.66 22.63 -19.61
CA LEU A 503 16.48 21.45 -19.85
C LEU A 503 15.88 20.58 -20.96
N VAL A 504 16.74 20.05 -21.84
CA VAL A 504 16.33 19.13 -22.91
C VAL A 504 15.53 17.95 -22.34
N GLY A 505 14.33 17.72 -22.88
CA GLY A 505 13.46 16.62 -22.47
C GLY A 505 12.79 16.80 -21.10
N GLN A 506 12.93 17.96 -20.46
CA GLN A 506 12.44 18.25 -19.10
C GLN A 506 11.50 19.46 -19.08
N THR A 507 10.61 19.61 -20.07
CA THR A 507 9.72 20.78 -20.22
C THR A 507 8.73 20.99 -19.07
N GLY A 508 8.63 20.03 -18.15
CA GLY A 508 7.96 20.15 -16.87
C GLY A 508 8.54 19.11 -15.90
N TYR A 509 8.53 19.39 -14.61
CA TYR A 509 9.07 18.45 -13.64
C TYR A 509 8.24 17.18 -13.48
N GLU A 510 6.91 17.30 -13.57
CA GLU A 510 5.96 16.18 -13.46
C GLU A 510 5.75 15.40 -14.75
N THR A 511 6.07 16.04 -15.89
CA THR A 511 5.78 15.52 -17.22
C THR A 511 7.04 15.14 -18.01
N GLY A 512 8.20 15.63 -17.58
CA GLY A 512 9.49 15.42 -18.24
C GLY A 512 9.94 13.96 -18.15
N ASP A 513 10.25 13.38 -19.30
CA ASP A 513 10.71 12.00 -19.43
C ASP A 513 12.03 11.80 -18.67
N SER A 514 12.06 10.88 -17.72
CA SER A 514 13.26 10.48 -16.98
C SER A 514 14.05 9.36 -17.66
N SER A 515 13.61 8.90 -18.82
CA SER A 515 14.29 7.86 -19.59
C SER A 515 15.55 8.42 -20.23
N VAL A 516 16.57 7.57 -20.30
CA VAL A 516 17.87 7.88 -20.88
C VAL A 516 18.13 6.95 -22.05
N THR A 517 18.72 7.45 -23.13
CA THR A 517 18.95 6.69 -24.36
C THR A 517 20.42 6.67 -24.74
N PRO A 518 20.92 5.60 -25.39
CA PRO A 518 22.32 5.53 -25.82
C PRO A 518 22.57 6.37 -27.06
N LEU A 519 21.55 6.56 -27.91
CA LEU A 519 21.62 7.26 -29.18
C LEU A 519 20.46 8.25 -29.32
N ASP A 520 20.71 9.38 -29.97
CA ASP A 520 19.65 10.31 -30.40
C ASP A 520 18.92 9.79 -31.65
N ALA A 521 17.90 10.53 -32.10
CA ALA A 521 17.12 10.18 -33.30
C ALA A 521 17.96 10.18 -34.60
N ALA A 522 19.11 10.84 -34.62
CA ALA A 522 20.04 10.88 -35.74
C ALA A 522 21.13 9.78 -35.64
N GLY A 523 21.16 9.00 -34.56
CA GLY A 523 22.14 7.94 -34.32
C GLY A 523 23.44 8.40 -33.67
N ASN A 524 23.51 9.63 -33.16
CA ASN A 524 24.67 10.13 -32.41
C ASN A 524 24.64 9.63 -30.97
N LYS A 525 25.82 9.43 -30.36
CA LYS A 525 25.93 9.01 -28.95
C LYS A 525 25.36 10.07 -28.01
N ASN A 526 24.43 9.65 -27.16
CA ASN A 526 23.90 10.43 -26.06
C ASN A 526 24.70 10.21 -24.77
N TYR A 527 24.88 11.28 -24.01
CA TYR A 527 25.45 11.30 -22.68
C TYR A 527 24.38 11.76 -21.69
N ASN A 528 24.25 11.05 -20.58
CA ASN A 528 23.14 11.22 -19.64
C ASN A 528 23.64 11.91 -18.38
N PHE A 529 22.88 12.85 -17.85
CA PHE A 529 23.26 13.65 -16.70
C PHE A 529 22.08 13.78 -15.75
N ALA A 530 22.38 14.04 -14.47
CA ALA A 530 21.41 14.50 -13.51
C ALA A 530 21.85 15.79 -12.84
N ILE A 531 20.87 16.63 -12.49
CA ILE A 531 21.06 17.87 -11.71
C ILE A 531 20.09 17.83 -10.54
N ALA A 532 20.59 18.18 -9.35
CA ALA A 532 19.79 18.41 -8.16
C ALA A 532 19.87 19.89 -7.76
N ARG A 533 18.72 20.52 -7.49
CA ARG A 533 18.60 21.87 -6.95
C ARG A 533 18.36 21.78 -5.44
N VAL A 534 19.30 22.25 -4.64
CA VAL A 534 19.13 22.40 -3.20
C VAL A 534 18.64 23.82 -2.90
N ARG A 535 17.60 23.92 -2.08
CA ARG A 535 17.01 25.17 -1.64
C ARG A 535 17.50 25.54 -0.25
N MET A 536 17.56 26.82 0.01
CA MET A 536 17.77 27.36 1.36
C MET A 536 16.95 28.64 1.48
N THR A 537 16.16 28.73 2.55
CA THR A 537 15.38 29.92 2.91
C THR A 537 15.73 30.27 4.35
N SER A 538 16.07 31.53 4.61
CA SER A 538 16.36 32.02 5.96
C SER A 538 16.24 33.53 6.03
N ASP A 539 15.85 34.03 7.20
CA ASP A 539 15.86 35.45 7.53
C ASP A 539 17.29 35.99 7.75
N VAL A 540 18.30 35.11 7.81
CA VAL A 540 19.70 35.45 8.07
C VAL A 540 20.51 35.40 6.76
N GLN A 541 20.89 36.58 6.26
CA GLN A 541 21.74 36.73 5.08
C GLN A 541 23.23 36.78 5.40
N GLY A 542 24.06 36.48 4.40
CA GLY A 542 25.52 36.55 4.50
C GLY A 542 26.11 35.41 5.31
N SER A 543 27.37 35.56 5.72
CA SER A 543 28.14 34.50 6.39
C SER A 543 27.55 34.05 7.73
N ALA A 544 26.66 34.86 8.33
CA ALA A 544 26.00 34.52 9.59
C ALA A 544 24.95 33.40 9.44
N GLY A 545 24.36 33.25 8.26
CA GLY A 545 23.37 32.22 7.93
C GLY A 545 23.87 31.22 6.89
N GLU A 546 25.20 31.02 6.79
CA GLU A 546 25.81 30.14 5.79
C GLU A 546 25.71 28.66 6.21
N ALA A 547 25.10 27.83 5.36
CA ALA A 547 25.13 26.39 5.49
C ALA A 547 26.45 25.85 4.93
N ASN A 548 27.38 25.47 5.80
CA ASN A 548 28.71 24.97 5.42
C ASN A 548 28.70 23.47 5.07
N ASN A 549 29.62 23.05 4.19
CA ASN A 549 29.82 21.64 3.82
C ASN A 549 28.55 20.90 3.36
N VAL A 550 27.64 21.57 2.65
CA VAL A 550 26.46 20.91 2.09
C VAL A 550 26.91 19.96 0.99
N ARG A 551 26.57 18.68 1.13
CA ARG A 551 26.92 17.62 0.17
C ARG A 551 25.67 17.04 -0.47
N VAL A 552 25.76 16.67 -1.75
CA VAL A 552 24.69 15.96 -2.46
C VAL A 552 25.19 14.64 -3.02
N PHE A 553 24.57 13.54 -2.60
CA PHE A 553 24.89 12.20 -3.10
C PHE A 553 23.86 11.78 -4.15
N PHE A 554 24.32 11.37 -5.34
CA PHE A 554 23.47 10.83 -6.39
C PHE A 554 23.59 9.31 -6.42
N ARG A 555 22.45 8.61 -6.40
CA ARG A 555 22.37 7.15 -6.40
C ARG A 555 21.36 6.68 -7.42
N LEU A 556 21.78 5.76 -8.27
CA LEU A 556 20.91 5.09 -9.23
C LEU A 556 20.52 3.71 -8.68
N TRP A 557 19.24 3.39 -8.67
CA TRP A 557 18.73 2.05 -8.47
C TRP A 557 18.78 1.32 -9.81
N ILE A 558 19.26 0.08 -9.81
CA ILE A 558 19.42 -0.70 -11.04
C ILE A 558 18.09 -1.08 -11.71
N ALA A 559 16.96 -0.91 -11.01
CA ALA A 559 15.61 -1.04 -11.56
C ALA A 559 14.67 -0.07 -10.83
N THR A 560 13.53 0.20 -11.46
CA THR A 560 12.38 0.82 -10.78
C THR A 560 12.08 0.09 -9.47
N SER A 561 11.81 0.81 -8.38
CA SER A 561 11.62 0.19 -7.07
C SER A 561 10.70 1.03 -6.19
N CYS A 562 9.88 0.37 -5.37
CA CYS A 562 9.11 1.01 -4.29
C CYS A 562 9.86 0.97 -2.93
N ASP A 563 11.14 0.58 -2.94
CA ASP A 563 12.03 0.49 -1.78
C ASP A 563 13.13 1.56 -1.84
N THR A 564 12.68 2.81 -1.83
CA THR A 564 13.56 4.00 -1.78
C THR A 564 13.68 4.59 -0.38
N ASP A 565 13.22 3.87 0.65
CA ASP A 565 13.41 4.21 2.05
C ASP A 565 14.90 4.28 2.40
N PHE A 566 15.22 5.22 3.28
CA PHE A 566 16.56 5.47 3.75
C PHE A 566 17.06 4.30 4.61
N ASN A 567 17.77 3.37 3.96
CA ASN A 567 18.45 2.27 4.63
C ASN A 567 19.98 2.43 4.55
N PRO A 568 20.61 3.02 5.59
CA PRO A 568 22.04 3.30 5.59
C PRO A 568 22.92 2.06 5.69
N ASN A 569 22.32 0.88 5.92
CA ASN A 569 23.02 -0.40 6.00
C ASN A 569 23.05 -1.15 4.67
N THR A 570 22.29 -0.70 3.65
CA THR A 570 22.19 -1.39 2.35
C THR A 570 22.14 -0.40 1.17
N THR A 571 20.99 0.20 0.87
CA THR A 571 20.79 1.04 -0.33
C THR A 571 21.40 2.43 -0.22
N TYR A 572 21.72 2.89 1.00
CA TYR A 572 22.34 4.19 1.29
C TYR A 572 23.73 4.07 1.96
N LEU A 573 24.48 3.00 1.69
CA LEU A 573 25.83 2.81 2.26
C LEU A 573 26.75 4.02 2.02
N SER A 574 27.46 4.44 3.05
CA SER A 574 28.37 5.59 3.02
C SER A 574 29.68 5.29 3.77
N ASN A 575 30.67 6.13 3.55
CA ASN A 575 31.87 6.21 4.37
C ASN A 575 31.98 7.62 5.00
N PRO A 576 32.26 7.73 6.32
CA PRO A 576 32.09 6.67 7.31
C PRO A 576 30.64 6.14 7.32
N PRO A 577 30.40 4.91 7.79
CA PRO A 577 29.05 4.38 7.88
C PRO A 577 28.27 5.11 8.97
N TYR A 578 26.96 5.31 8.75
CA TYR A 578 26.07 6.00 9.68
C TYR A 578 26.06 5.42 11.10
N SER A 579 26.35 4.12 11.25
CA SER A 579 26.49 3.45 12.55
C SER A 579 27.58 4.04 13.45
N THR A 580 28.49 4.84 12.91
CA THR A 580 29.54 5.54 13.67
C THR A 580 29.05 6.82 14.36
N GLY A 581 27.85 7.31 14.02
CA GLY A 581 27.34 8.60 14.47
C GLY A 581 28.09 9.81 13.88
N LEU A 582 29.04 9.60 12.98
CA LEU A 582 29.75 10.65 12.25
C LEU A 582 28.98 10.99 10.96
N PRO A 583 28.99 12.25 10.51
CA PRO A 583 28.39 12.61 9.24
C PRO A 583 29.05 11.87 8.07
N PRO A 584 28.26 11.40 7.09
CA PRO A 584 28.81 10.73 5.92
C PRO A 584 29.59 11.71 5.05
N THR A 585 30.75 11.27 4.56
CA THR A 585 31.60 12.08 3.67
C THR A 585 31.42 11.71 2.21
N ASN A 586 31.20 10.43 1.89
CA ASN A 586 31.04 9.96 0.53
C ASN A 586 30.07 8.76 0.43
N PRO A 587 29.29 8.64 -0.66
CA PRO A 587 28.42 7.49 -0.89
C PRO A 587 29.22 6.28 -1.40
N LEU A 588 28.72 5.08 -1.10
CA LEU A 588 29.24 3.80 -1.59
C LEU A 588 28.14 3.04 -2.35
N ALA A 589 28.53 2.14 -3.25
CA ALA A 589 27.59 1.20 -3.84
C ALA A 589 27.03 0.25 -2.77
N SER A 590 25.79 -0.18 -2.94
CA SER A 590 25.11 -1.13 -2.04
C SER A 590 25.80 -2.50 -1.91
N ALA A 591 26.67 -2.85 -2.86
CA ALA A 591 27.52 -4.03 -2.82
C ALA A 591 28.79 -3.83 -3.67
N ALA A 592 29.74 -4.76 -3.59
CA ALA A 592 31.02 -4.68 -4.30
C ALA A 592 30.95 -5.11 -5.77
N ASN A 593 29.94 -5.91 -6.16
CA ASN A 593 29.88 -6.54 -7.49
C ASN A 593 28.69 -6.00 -8.29
N THR A 594 28.96 -5.51 -9.50
CA THR A 594 27.92 -5.35 -10.53
C THR A 594 27.39 -6.74 -10.94
N PRO A 595 26.12 -6.88 -11.35
CA PRO A 595 25.61 -8.14 -11.87
C PRO A 595 26.49 -8.67 -13.03
N PRO A 596 26.57 -10.00 -13.24
CA PRO A 596 25.71 -11.03 -12.66
C PRO A 596 26.14 -11.53 -11.27
N ASP A 597 25.16 -11.77 -10.40
CA ASP A 597 25.38 -12.36 -9.07
C ASP A 597 24.38 -13.49 -8.78
N PRO A 598 24.77 -14.77 -8.98
CA PRO A 598 23.96 -15.93 -8.65
C PRO A 598 23.72 -16.09 -7.14
N GLN A 599 24.54 -15.47 -6.29
CA GLN A 599 24.43 -15.48 -4.84
C GLN A 599 23.52 -14.37 -4.31
N GLY A 600 23.23 -13.33 -5.13
CA GLY A 600 22.23 -12.30 -4.84
C GLY A 600 22.70 -11.08 -4.06
N ASN A 601 24.02 -10.91 -3.93
CA ASN A 601 24.65 -9.74 -3.33
C ASN A 601 24.98 -8.68 -4.40
N ALA A 602 24.21 -8.65 -5.50
CA ALA A 602 24.45 -7.72 -6.59
C ALA A 602 24.12 -6.29 -6.13
N ILE A 603 24.82 -5.33 -6.72
CA ILE A 603 24.52 -3.90 -6.58
C ILE A 603 23.03 -3.64 -6.84
N GLN A 604 22.33 -3.09 -5.84
CA GLN A 604 20.97 -2.55 -5.93
C GLN A 604 21.03 -1.06 -6.25
N THR A 605 21.92 -0.31 -5.59
CA THR A 605 22.19 1.10 -5.81
C THR A 605 23.66 1.38 -6.09
N GLN A 606 23.92 2.25 -7.07
CA GLN A 606 25.25 2.68 -7.52
C GLN A 606 25.37 4.22 -7.44
N PRO A 607 26.40 4.78 -6.79
CA PRO A 607 26.64 6.21 -6.81
C PRO A 607 27.22 6.70 -8.15
N PHE A 608 26.88 7.95 -8.49
CA PHE A 608 27.43 8.69 -9.63
C PHE A 608 27.89 10.08 -9.19
N PHE A 609 28.86 10.65 -9.92
CA PHE A 609 29.64 11.80 -9.47
C PHE A 609 29.80 12.87 -10.56
N ALA A 610 30.20 14.08 -10.17
CA ALA A 610 30.47 15.19 -11.09
C ALA A 610 31.94 15.30 -11.51
N THR A 611 32.86 14.64 -10.80
CA THR A 611 34.31 14.84 -10.98
C THR A 611 35.01 13.71 -11.75
N ASP A 612 34.74 12.45 -11.38
CA ASP A 612 35.27 11.27 -12.04
C ASP A 612 34.43 10.03 -11.69
N ALA A 613 34.63 8.92 -12.41
CA ALA A 613 33.84 7.69 -12.22
C ALA A 613 33.96 7.09 -10.80
N SER A 614 35.04 7.39 -10.07
CA SER A 614 35.27 6.91 -8.70
C SER A 614 34.86 7.93 -7.63
N GLY A 615 34.47 9.15 -8.03
CA GLY A 615 34.13 10.24 -7.12
C GLY A 615 35.32 10.75 -6.29
N THR A 616 36.54 10.58 -6.78
CA THR A 616 37.78 10.82 -6.01
C THR A 616 37.84 12.24 -5.44
N ASN A 617 37.35 13.22 -6.20
CA ASN A 617 37.39 14.63 -5.84
C ASN A 617 35.98 15.22 -5.59
N ASP A 618 34.94 14.40 -5.55
CA ASP A 618 33.55 14.89 -5.61
C ASP A 618 33.10 15.55 -4.30
N TYR A 619 33.69 15.13 -3.19
CA TYR A 619 33.39 15.60 -1.84
C TYR A 619 34.61 16.20 -1.12
N VAL A 620 35.56 16.73 -1.89
CA VAL A 620 36.77 17.38 -1.38
C VAL A 620 36.67 18.88 -1.62
N VAL A 621 36.75 19.69 -0.56
CA VAL A 621 36.81 21.16 -0.72
C VAL A 621 38.09 21.53 -1.47
N SER A 622 37.98 21.94 -2.73
CA SER A 622 39.12 22.17 -3.62
C SER A 622 38.83 23.26 -4.64
N THR A 623 39.83 24.10 -4.91
CA THR A 623 39.77 25.11 -5.98
C THR A 623 39.98 24.50 -7.38
N SER A 624 40.46 23.26 -7.47
CA SER A 624 40.64 22.56 -8.76
C SER A 624 39.34 21.96 -9.29
N TYR A 625 38.37 21.70 -8.40
CA TYR A 625 37.05 21.17 -8.73
C TYR A 625 35.98 22.01 -8.03
N PRO A 626 35.86 23.31 -8.38
CA PRO A 626 35.01 24.25 -7.64
C PRO A 626 33.51 23.93 -7.74
N ASN A 627 33.11 23.09 -8.72
CA ASN A 627 31.73 22.71 -8.97
C ASN A 627 31.46 21.23 -8.64
N ASN A 628 32.22 20.63 -7.74
CA ASN A 628 31.95 19.30 -7.20
C ASN A 628 30.73 19.29 -6.26
N ASN A 629 30.41 18.11 -5.73
CA ASN A 629 29.20 17.88 -4.96
C ASN A 629 29.33 18.21 -3.46
N ILE A 630 30.23 19.14 -3.10
CA ILE A 630 30.34 19.74 -1.77
C ILE A 630 30.54 21.26 -1.88
N ARG A 631 29.79 22.06 -1.13
CA ARG A 631 30.00 23.52 -1.08
C ARG A 631 29.26 24.18 0.09
N PRO A 632 29.62 25.42 0.46
CA PRO A 632 28.74 26.24 1.27
C PRO A 632 27.54 26.75 0.46
N ILE A 633 26.42 26.99 1.14
CA ILE A 633 25.25 27.70 0.62
C ILE A 633 25.04 28.94 1.47
N GLN A 634 25.01 30.11 0.82
CA GLN A 634 24.85 31.39 1.50
C GLN A 634 23.83 32.25 0.75
N ILE A 635 22.82 32.76 1.45
CA ILE A 635 21.91 33.77 0.89
C ILE A 635 22.69 35.09 0.81
N PRO A 636 22.80 35.72 -0.38
CA PRO A 636 23.56 36.95 -0.55
C PRO A 636 22.88 38.11 0.18
N GLN A 637 23.67 39.12 0.58
CA GLN A 637 23.16 40.31 1.25
C GLN A 637 22.48 41.26 0.25
N VAL A 638 21.28 40.89 -0.18
CA VAL A 638 20.46 41.61 -1.16
C VAL A 638 19.11 41.92 -0.53
N ALA A 639 18.69 43.19 -0.54
CA ALA A 639 17.42 43.59 0.05
C ALA A 639 16.24 42.83 -0.58
N GLY A 640 15.43 42.18 0.25
CA GLY A 640 14.25 41.42 -0.18
C GLY A 640 14.53 39.97 -0.64
N GLN A 641 15.78 39.50 -0.62
CA GLN A 641 16.12 38.12 -0.93
C GLN A 641 16.30 37.28 0.33
N ASP A 642 15.36 36.39 0.62
CA ASP A 642 15.35 35.49 1.79
C ASP A 642 15.74 34.05 1.44
N SER A 643 16.12 33.80 0.18
CA SER A 643 16.24 32.45 -0.34
C SER A 643 17.22 32.35 -1.53
N ILE A 644 17.78 31.16 -1.73
CA ILE A 644 18.72 30.85 -2.81
C ILE A 644 18.55 29.41 -3.31
N TRP A 645 18.78 29.20 -4.60
CA TRP A 645 18.87 27.89 -5.24
C TRP A 645 20.32 27.56 -5.60
N THR A 646 20.77 26.37 -5.19
CA THR A 646 22.13 25.89 -5.43
C THR A 646 22.10 24.55 -6.16
N TYR A 647 22.90 24.40 -7.22
CA TYR A 647 22.87 23.23 -8.10
C TYR A 647 24.06 22.30 -7.88
N TYR A 648 23.76 21.01 -7.93
CA TYR A 648 24.67 19.86 -7.85
C TYR A 648 24.37 18.92 -9.03
N GLY A 649 25.25 17.99 -9.38
CA GLY A 649 24.99 17.11 -10.52
C GLY A 649 25.88 15.88 -10.61
N CYS A 650 25.63 15.05 -11.62
CA CYS A 650 26.49 13.93 -11.95
C CYS A 650 26.36 13.52 -13.42
N PHE A 651 27.39 12.84 -13.92
CA PHE A 651 27.33 12.11 -15.20
C PHE A 651 26.82 10.68 -14.94
N LEU A 652 25.74 10.30 -15.63
CA LEU A 652 25.11 8.98 -15.57
C LEU A 652 25.63 8.09 -16.69
N ASP A 653 26.75 7.41 -16.45
CA ASP A 653 27.38 6.52 -17.44
C ASP A 653 26.68 5.15 -17.54
N VAL A 654 25.35 5.14 -17.62
CA VAL A 654 24.52 3.92 -17.61
C VAL A 654 24.69 3.05 -18.86
N TYR A 655 25.21 3.61 -19.94
CA TYR A 655 25.45 2.91 -21.20
C TYR A 655 26.92 2.52 -21.41
N ASP A 656 27.81 2.81 -20.46
CA ASP A 656 29.10 2.13 -20.41
C ASP A 656 28.89 0.62 -20.39
N SER A 657 29.73 -0.12 -21.12
CA SER A 657 29.54 -1.56 -21.27
C SER A 657 29.59 -2.31 -19.94
N ASN A 658 30.32 -1.82 -18.94
CA ASN A 658 30.41 -2.48 -17.63
C ASN A 658 29.14 -2.26 -16.78
N ASN A 659 28.41 -1.17 -17.02
CA ASN A 659 27.18 -0.82 -16.32
C ASN A 659 25.96 -1.44 -17.01
N ASN A 660 25.85 -1.26 -18.33
CA ASN A 660 24.67 -1.58 -19.12
C ASN A 660 24.30 -3.07 -19.13
N THR A 661 25.28 -3.97 -19.07
CA THR A 661 25.04 -5.42 -19.05
C THR A 661 24.39 -5.90 -17.76
N GLY A 662 24.49 -5.14 -16.67
CA GLY A 662 23.93 -5.49 -15.37
C GLY A 662 22.49 -5.02 -15.14
N TYR A 663 21.92 -4.23 -16.06
CA TYR A 663 20.62 -3.59 -15.83
C TYR A 663 19.44 -4.40 -16.41
N PRO A 664 18.42 -4.73 -15.62
CA PRO A 664 17.34 -5.63 -16.01
C PRO A 664 16.13 -4.97 -16.68
N GLY A 665 16.09 -3.64 -16.83
CA GLY A 665 14.90 -2.91 -17.31
C GLY A 665 15.20 -1.70 -18.20
N THR A 666 14.14 -1.06 -18.72
CA THR A 666 14.23 0.17 -19.54
C THR A 666 14.36 1.45 -18.71
N HIS A 667 14.05 1.39 -17.42
CA HIS A 667 14.06 2.55 -16.52
C HIS A 667 14.82 2.25 -15.23
N HIS A 668 15.40 3.29 -14.67
CA HIS A 668 16.19 3.28 -13.44
C HIS A 668 15.75 4.46 -12.58
N CYS A 669 15.55 4.23 -11.28
CA CYS A 669 15.26 5.31 -10.35
C CYS A 669 16.55 6.02 -9.95
N ILE A 670 16.53 7.34 -9.89
CA ILE A 670 17.62 8.12 -9.28
C ILE A 670 17.12 8.82 -8.01
N VAL A 671 17.95 8.79 -6.96
CA VAL A 671 17.74 9.56 -5.74
C VAL A 671 18.93 10.47 -5.51
N ALA A 672 18.64 11.74 -5.22
CA ALA A 672 19.57 12.69 -4.67
C ALA A 672 19.34 12.80 -3.16
N GLN A 673 20.44 12.84 -2.41
CA GLN A 673 20.43 12.93 -0.96
C GLN A 673 21.24 14.14 -0.51
N ILE A 674 20.64 15.02 0.28
CA ILE A 674 21.38 16.06 1.02
C ILE A 674 22.03 15.41 2.24
N ALA A 675 23.35 15.56 2.34
CA ALA A 675 24.13 15.22 3.54
C ALA A 675 24.69 16.51 4.14
N TYR A 676 23.97 17.04 5.13
CA TYR A 676 24.33 18.26 5.85
C TYR A 676 24.55 17.97 7.33
N ASP A 677 25.62 18.51 7.90
CA ASP A 677 26.11 18.12 9.23
C ASP A 677 25.23 18.63 10.37
N ASN A 678 24.60 19.81 10.20
CA ASN A 678 23.78 20.42 11.25
C ASN A 678 22.31 19.96 11.22
N ALA A 679 21.87 19.32 10.13
CA ALA A 679 20.55 18.69 10.00
C ALA A 679 20.66 17.35 9.25
N PRO A 680 21.31 16.34 9.86
CA PRO A 680 21.49 15.04 9.22
C PRO A 680 20.15 14.28 9.16
N ILE A 681 20.01 13.41 8.15
CA ILE A 681 18.91 12.44 8.10
C ILE A 681 18.98 11.57 9.36
N GLN A 682 17.93 11.63 10.17
CA GLN A 682 17.81 10.81 11.36
C GLN A 682 17.52 9.35 10.96
N PHE A 683 18.21 8.40 11.58
CA PHE A 683 17.93 6.98 11.41
C PHE A 683 17.91 6.31 12.79
N GLY A 684 16.89 5.49 13.05
CA GLY A 684 16.71 4.86 14.36
C GLY A 684 15.47 3.98 14.44
N THR A 685 15.32 3.26 15.56
CA THR A 685 14.14 2.45 15.83
C THR A 685 12.91 3.34 15.97
N GLY A 686 11.97 3.20 15.05
CA GLY A 686 10.71 3.96 15.04
C GLY A 686 10.65 5.16 14.10
N THR A 687 11.70 5.41 13.32
CA THR A 687 11.70 6.40 12.24
C THR A 687 11.79 5.70 10.90
N ALA A 688 10.88 6.00 9.98
CA ALA A 688 10.83 5.43 8.64
C ALA A 688 11.01 6.52 7.59
N ILE A 689 12.25 6.89 7.29
CA ILE A 689 12.55 7.97 6.35
C ILE A 689 12.50 7.46 4.90
N ASN A 690 11.83 8.21 4.04
CA ASN A 690 11.75 7.97 2.60
C ASN A 690 11.59 9.31 1.86
N PRO A 691 11.77 9.39 0.53
CA PRO A 691 11.65 10.64 -0.21
C PRO A 691 10.31 11.38 -0.07
N GLY A 692 9.24 10.69 0.37
CA GLY A 692 7.92 11.26 0.65
C GLY A 692 7.77 11.96 1.99
N ASN A 693 8.54 11.60 3.00
CA ASN A 693 8.41 12.18 4.32
C ASN A 693 9.64 12.93 4.83
N THR A 694 10.67 13.09 4.00
CA THR A 694 11.81 13.97 4.31
C THR A 694 12.11 14.91 3.16
N ASP A 695 12.57 16.09 3.51
CA ASP A 695 13.05 17.12 2.59
C ASP A 695 14.53 16.91 2.21
N LYS A 696 15.20 15.88 2.75
CA LYS A 696 16.61 15.54 2.47
C LYS A 696 16.79 14.57 1.32
N LEU A 697 15.71 14.00 0.81
CA LEU A 697 15.72 13.02 -0.27
C LEU A 697 14.81 13.49 -1.39
N ALA A 698 15.39 13.63 -2.58
CA ALA A 698 14.66 13.86 -3.82
C ALA A 698 14.79 12.63 -4.70
N GLN A 699 13.69 12.10 -5.22
CA GLN A 699 13.73 10.98 -6.15
C GLN A 699 13.09 11.33 -7.49
N ARG A 700 13.50 10.62 -8.53
CA ARG A 700 12.90 10.63 -9.85
C ARG A 700 12.72 9.17 -10.28
N ASN A 701 11.51 8.68 -10.06
CA ASN A 701 11.10 7.28 -10.19
C ASN A 701 9.82 7.19 -11.04
N LEU A 702 9.95 7.68 -12.28
CA LEU A 702 8.88 7.78 -13.26
C LEU A 702 9.26 6.98 -14.50
N GLN A 703 8.51 5.93 -14.78
CA GLN A 703 8.68 5.16 -15.99
C GLN A 703 7.58 5.46 -16.99
N ILE A 704 7.97 5.77 -18.23
CA ILE A 704 7.05 5.93 -19.36
C ILE A 704 7.05 4.63 -20.17
N SER A 705 5.89 4.01 -20.36
CA SER A 705 5.76 2.87 -21.27
C SER A 705 4.48 2.93 -22.04
N SER A 706 4.64 3.01 -23.36
CA SER A 706 3.54 3.33 -24.26
C SER A 706 2.68 2.12 -24.55
N SER A 707 1.38 2.36 -24.68
CA SER A 707 0.41 1.40 -25.24
C SER A 707 0.12 1.78 -26.69
N GLY A 708 0.00 0.80 -27.57
CA GLY A 708 -0.37 1.00 -28.98
C GLY A 708 -1.89 0.95 -29.18
N ASN A 709 -2.42 1.77 -30.08
CA ASN A 709 -3.80 1.71 -30.58
C ASN A 709 -3.89 2.43 -31.94
N PRO A 710 -4.59 1.91 -32.97
CA PRO A 710 -5.67 0.91 -32.95
C PRO A 710 -5.22 -0.55 -33.18
N GLY A 711 -4.01 -0.89 -32.77
CA GLY A 711 -3.43 -2.23 -32.92
C GLY A 711 -4.20 -3.38 -32.28
N PRO A 712 -3.71 -4.61 -32.49
CA PRO A 712 -4.28 -5.78 -31.84
C PRO A 712 -3.92 -5.80 -30.34
N PRO A 713 -4.61 -6.63 -29.51
CA PRO A 713 -4.37 -6.70 -28.06
C PRO A 713 -2.90 -6.79 -27.60
N PRO A 714 -1.97 -7.47 -28.32
CA PRO A 714 -0.56 -7.44 -27.93
C PRO A 714 0.04 -6.04 -27.86
N THR A 715 -0.34 -5.10 -28.74
CA THR A 715 0.20 -3.72 -28.69
C THR A 715 -0.36 -2.92 -27.53
N HIS A 716 -1.49 -3.35 -26.95
CA HIS A 716 -2.13 -2.72 -25.79
C HIS A 716 -1.47 -3.12 -24.45
N ARG A 717 -0.65 -4.18 -24.45
CA ARG A 717 0.01 -4.76 -23.26
C ARG A 717 1.18 -3.91 -22.80
N VAL A 718 1.19 -3.46 -21.55
CA VAL A 718 2.21 -2.57 -20.98
C VAL A 718 2.97 -3.28 -19.86
N PRO A 719 4.13 -3.89 -20.14
CA PRO A 719 4.97 -4.54 -19.14
C PRO A 719 5.94 -3.59 -18.44
N GLN A 720 6.20 -3.81 -17.15
CA GLN A 720 7.11 -3.04 -16.31
C GLN A 720 7.91 -3.86 -15.32
N ALA A 721 9.24 -3.81 -15.46
CA ALA A 721 10.18 -4.43 -14.55
C ALA A 721 10.33 -3.58 -13.27
N PHE A 722 10.27 -4.20 -12.10
CA PHE A 722 10.46 -3.51 -10.82
C PHE A 722 11.10 -4.42 -9.76
N ASP A 723 11.76 -3.82 -8.78
CA ASP A 723 12.40 -4.52 -7.66
C ASP A 723 11.63 -4.31 -6.35
N THR A 724 11.48 -5.36 -5.55
CA THR A 724 10.77 -5.29 -4.26
C THR A 724 11.41 -6.18 -3.22
N ARG A 725 11.76 -5.66 -2.04
CA ARG A 725 12.27 -6.49 -0.94
C ARG A 725 11.14 -7.37 -0.38
N PRO A 726 11.45 -8.61 0.07
CA PRO A 726 10.48 -9.44 0.76
C PRO A 726 10.03 -8.82 2.09
N SER A 727 8.91 -9.33 2.62
CA SER A 727 8.49 -8.98 3.97
C SER A 727 9.27 -9.67 5.06
N ALA A 728 9.27 -9.08 6.25
CA ALA A 728 9.63 -9.81 7.47
C ALA A 728 8.66 -10.98 7.70
N PRO A 729 9.10 -12.07 8.36
CA PRO A 729 8.21 -13.16 8.73
C PRO A 729 6.97 -12.66 9.48
N TYR A 730 5.80 -13.06 8.98
CA TYR A 730 4.51 -12.69 9.54
C TYR A 730 4.12 -13.58 10.73
N LEU A 731 4.43 -14.88 10.65
CA LEU A 731 4.09 -15.87 11.67
C LEU A 731 5.34 -16.50 12.28
N ALA A 732 5.26 -16.83 13.56
CA ALA A 732 6.19 -17.72 14.23
C ALA A 732 5.90 -19.18 13.87
N ALA A 733 6.83 -20.08 14.20
CA ALA A 733 6.67 -21.51 13.94
C ALA A 733 5.46 -22.14 14.66
N ASN A 734 5.01 -21.52 15.76
CA ASN A 734 3.81 -21.92 16.51
C ASN A 734 2.52 -21.22 16.03
N GLY A 735 2.54 -20.47 14.91
CA GLY A 735 1.35 -19.81 14.35
C GLY A 735 1.03 -18.42 14.91
N ALA A 736 1.72 -17.98 15.97
CA ALA A 736 1.55 -16.65 16.55
C ALA A 736 1.96 -15.54 15.57
N VAL A 737 1.21 -14.42 15.59
CA VAL A 737 1.50 -13.27 14.73
C VAL A 737 2.71 -12.50 15.25
N LEU A 738 3.77 -12.44 14.43
CA LEU A 738 4.98 -11.67 14.72
C LEU A 738 4.83 -10.21 14.27
N ASN A 739 4.31 -10.00 13.06
CA ASN A 739 4.29 -8.71 12.38
C ASN A 739 3.00 -8.56 11.57
N GLN A 740 2.89 -7.53 10.73
CA GLN A 740 1.92 -7.49 9.64
C GLN A 740 2.72 -7.61 8.33
N PRO A 741 2.26 -8.35 7.31
CA PRO A 741 2.96 -8.42 6.03
C PRO A 741 2.99 -7.02 5.39
N ASP A 742 4.09 -6.73 4.72
CA ASP A 742 4.16 -5.55 3.86
C ASP A 742 3.28 -5.79 2.63
N GLN A 743 2.86 -4.71 1.98
CA GLN A 743 1.94 -4.80 0.85
C GLN A 743 2.38 -3.83 -0.24
N LEU A 744 2.29 -4.27 -1.50
CA LEU A 744 2.20 -3.33 -2.60
C LEU A 744 0.82 -2.67 -2.57
N MET A 745 0.78 -1.38 -2.85
CA MET A 745 -0.41 -0.57 -2.98
C MET A 745 -0.40 0.06 -4.36
N LEU A 746 -1.37 -0.32 -5.19
CA LEU A 746 -1.51 0.14 -6.57
C LEU A 746 -2.71 1.08 -6.66
N ASP A 747 -2.46 2.37 -6.85
CA ASP A 747 -3.48 3.35 -7.18
C ASP A 747 -3.65 3.39 -8.71
N TRP A 748 -4.86 3.05 -9.17
CA TRP A 748 -5.15 2.90 -10.61
C TRP A 748 -5.52 4.21 -11.30
N GLY A 749 -5.86 5.25 -10.55
CA GLY A 749 -6.20 6.57 -11.08
C GLY A 749 -7.33 6.51 -12.12
N SER A 750 -7.03 6.92 -13.35
CA SER A 750 -7.97 6.94 -14.48
C SER A 750 -7.89 5.71 -15.38
N VAL A 751 -7.12 4.67 -15.02
CA VAL A 751 -7.07 3.42 -15.80
C VAL A 751 -8.49 2.86 -15.96
N PRO A 752 -8.90 2.44 -17.17
CA PRO A 752 -10.26 1.98 -17.41
C PRO A 752 -10.64 0.83 -16.47
N THR A 753 -11.83 0.93 -15.85
CA THR A 753 -12.36 -0.13 -14.98
C THR A 753 -12.44 -1.47 -15.72
N GLY A 754 -12.01 -2.55 -15.07
CA GLY A 754 -11.97 -3.89 -15.65
C GLY A 754 -10.72 -4.20 -16.48
N THR A 755 -9.75 -3.28 -16.58
CA THR A 755 -8.44 -3.56 -17.19
C THR A 755 -7.77 -4.75 -16.48
N PRO A 756 -7.39 -5.83 -17.18
CA PRO A 756 -6.59 -6.89 -16.59
C PRO A 756 -5.20 -6.38 -16.21
N ALA A 757 -4.78 -6.66 -14.98
CA ALA A 757 -3.44 -6.37 -14.49
C ALA A 757 -2.86 -7.58 -13.76
N GLN A 758 -1.54 -7.76 -13.81
CA GLN A 758 -0.86 -8.88 -13.18
C GLN A 758 0.54 -8.51 -12.69
N ILE A 759 1.00 -9.21 -11.65
CA ILE A 759 2.38 -9.17 -11.16
C ILE A 759 2.97 -10.56 -11.27
N TYR A 760 4.10 -10.68 -11.96
CA TYR A 760 4.92 -11.88 -12.00
C TYR A 760 6.12 -11.74 -11.07
N TRP A 761 6.25 -12.64 -10.10
CA TRP A 761 7.40 -12.78 -9.20
C TRP A 761 7.93 -14.22 -9.26
N PRO A 762 8.98 -14.49 -10.06
CA PRO A 762 9.59 -15.81 -10.18
C PRO A 762 9.99 -16.44 -8.84
N GLU A 763 10.41 -15.62 -7.88
CA GLU A 763 10.89 -16.06 -6.57
C GLU A 763 9.79 -16.26 -5.52
N ALA A 764 8.54 -15.89 -5.83
CA ALA A 764 7.41 -15.98 -4.90
C ALA A 764 6.29 -16.88 -5.47
N SER A 765 5.73 -17.75 -4.63
CA SER A 765 4.55 -18.54 -5.01
C SER A 765 3.30 -17.66 -4.95
N SER A 766 2.46 -17.75 -5.99
CA SER A 766 1.13 -17.12 -5.98
C SER A 766 0.28 -17.65 -4.84
N SER A 767 0.38 -18.94 -4.49
CA SER A 767 -0.34 -19.52 -3.35
C SER A 767 -0.06 -18.81 -2.03
N ASP A 768 1.19 -18.38 -1.82
CA ASP A 768 1.62 -17.77 -0.57
C ASP A 768 1.08 -16.34 -0.48
N VAL A 769 1.10 -15.61 -1.61
CA VAL A 769 0.46 -14.29 -1.73
C VAL A 769 -1.04 -14.37 -1.46
N LEU A 770 -1.73 -15.33 -2.10
CA LEU A 770 -3.17 -15.51 -1.92
C LEU A 770 -3.51 -15.95 -0.49
N THR A 771 -2.69 -16.78 0.15
CA THR A 771 -2.89 -17.19 1.55
C THR A 771 -2.77 -16.00 2.50
N LEU A 772 -1.77 -15.14 2.29
CA LEU A 772 -1.64 -13.90 3.06
C LEU A 772 -2.82 -12.95 2.81
N ALA A 773 -3.27 -12.83 1.57
CA ALA A 773 -4.41 -12.01 1.18
C ALA A 773 -5.72 -12.50 1.83
N MET A 774 -5.95 -13.81 1.81
CA MET A 774 -7.07 -14.45 2.50
C MET A 774 -7.04 -14.15 3.99
N ARG A 775 -5.87 -14.23 4.62
CA ARG A 775 -5.72 -13.95 6.06
C ARG A 775 -5.95 -12.49 6.42
N LEU A 776 -5.43 -11.54 5.63
CA LEU A 776 -5.52 -10.12 5.93
C LEU A 776 -6.89 -9.53 5.64
N TYR A 777 -7.51 -9.91 4.52
CA TYR A 777 -8.71 -9.23 4.02
C TYR A 777 -9.68 -10.14 3.25
N GLY A 778 -9.56 -11.47 3.36
CA GLY A 778 -10.50 -12.41 2.72
C GLY A 778 -10.35 -12.56 1.21
N GLY A 779 -9.16 -12.29 0.65
CA GLY A 779 -8.82 -12.55 -0.76
C GLY A 779 -8.72 -11.29 -1.63
N GLY A 780 -9.38 -10.18 -1.25
CA GLY A 780 -9.12 -8.80 -1.68
C GLY A 780 -8.86 -8.56 -3.17
N GLY A 781 -9.66 -9.20 -4.02
CA GLY A 781 -9.68 -8.92 -5.45
C GLY A 781 -8.43 -9.37 -6.22
N ILE A 782 -7.70 -10.37 -5.71
CA ILE A 782 -6.58 -11.00 -6.43
C ILE A 782 -6.78 -12.49 -6.67
N THR A 783 -6.15 -13.02 -7.72
CA THR A 783 -6.23 -14.43 -8.13
C THR A 783 -4.85 -14.96 -8.55
N ALA A 784 -4.68 -16.28 -8.57
CA ALA A 784 -3.51 -16.91 -9.16
C ALA A 784 -3.75 -17.14 -10.66
N ILE A 785 -2.87 -16.59 -11.50
CA ILE A 785 -2.86 -16.86 -12.95
C ILE A 785 -2.02 -18.11 -13.24
N ASP A 786 -0.85 -18.20 -12.61
CA ASP A 786 0.03 -19.37 -12.61
C ASP A 786 0.75 -19.47 -11.25
N THR A 787 1.71 -20.39 -11.11
CA THR A 787 2.46 -20.63 -9.87
C THR A 787 3.18 -19.38 -9.33
N ASN A 788 3.50 -18.39 -10.16
CA ASN A 788 4.31 -17.23 -9.81
C ASN A 788 3.68 -15.90 -10.25
N THR A 789 2.45 -15.93 -10.75
CA THR A 789 1.77 -14.76 -11.33
C THR A 789 0.44 -14.51 -10.63
N ILE A 790 0.30 -13.30 -10.10
CA ILE A 790 -0.86 -12.83 -9.34
C ILE A 790 -1.63 -11.90 -10.28
N GLY A 791 -2.91 -12.22 -10.52
CA GLY A 791 -3.82 -11.39 -11.29
C GLY A 791 -4.68 -10.50 -10.39
N VAL A 792 -4.98 -9.30 -10.87
CA VAL A 792 -5.97 -8.39 -10.26
C VAL A 792 -7.33 -8.69 -10.90
N THR A 793 -8.31 -9.07 -10.10
CA THR A 793 -9.63 -9.54 -10.58
C THR A 793 -10.42 -8.44 -11.28
N ALA A 794 -10.33 -7.21 -10.79
CA ALA A 794 -10.88 -6.03 -11.44
C ALA A 794 -10.08 -4.78 -11.05
N VAL A 795 -9.47 -4.10 -12.02
CA VAL A 795 -9.01 -2.73 -11.82
C VAL A 795 -10.23 -1.84 -11.64
N THR A 796 -10.27 -1.11 -10.54
CA THR A 796 -11.27 -0.08 -10.23
C THR A 796 -10.57 1.27 -10.12
N ASN A 797 -11.29 2.39 -10.05
CA ASN A 797 -10.68 3.71 -9.81
C ASN A 797 -10.16 3.86 -8.35
N GLY A 798 -10.09 2.78 -7.57
CA GLY A 798 -9.58 2.75 -6.20
C GLY A 798 -8.13 2.27 -6.12
N ALA A 799 -7.80 1.63 -4.99
CA ALA A 799 -6.46 1.08 -4.73
C ALA A 799 -6.53 -0.43 -4.49
N THR A 800 -5.58 -1.19 -5.04
CA THR A 800 -5.42 -2.63 -4.75
C THR A 800 -4.23 -2.87 -3.84
N TYR A 801 -4.39 -3.77 -2.87
CA TYR A 801 -3.35 -4.14 -1.90
C TYR A 801 -2.89 -5.57 -2.11
N ILE A 802 -1.63 -5.79 -2.46
CA ILE A 802 -1.06 -7.13 -2.72
C ILE A 802 -0.01 -7.44 -1.66
N PRO A 803 -0.21 -8.43 -0.76
CA PRO A 803 0.75 -8.76 0.27
C PRO A 803 2.03 -9.32 -0.33
N ILE A 804 3.15 -8.91 0.27
CA ILE A 804 4.48 -9.35 -0.11
C ILE A 804 4.83 -10.52 0.81
N PRO A 805 5.13 -11.72 0.27
CA PRO A 805 5.49 -12.85 1.11
C PRO A 805 6.86 -12.65 1.74
N ALA A 806 7.06 -13.28 2.90
CA ALA A 806 8.38 -13.35 3.51
C ALA A 806 9.25 -14.32 2.72
N ALA A 807 10.53 -13.98 2.56
CA ALA A 807 11.52 -14.85 1.95
C ALA A 807 12.88 -14.66 2.64
N SER A 808 13.64 -15.75 2.74
CA SER A 808 15.04 -15.69 3.13
C SER A 808 15.89 -15.40 1.90
N GLY A 809 16.56 -14.24 1.88
CA GLY A 809 17.47 -13.88 0.80
C GLY A 809 17.06 -12.63 0.02
N LYS A 810 17.03 -12.74 -1.31
CA LYS A 810 17.09 -11.64 -2.29
C LYS A 810 15.76 -10.88 -2.41
N ASN A 811 15.83 -9.64 -2.90
CA ASN A 811 14.65 -8.92 -3.40
C ASN A 811 13.97 -9.72 -4.53
N PHE A 812 12.66 -9.60 -4.65
CA PHE A 812 11.86 -10.15 -5.75
C PHE A 812 12.03 -9.28 -7.00
N ALA A 813 12.51 -9.89 -8.08
CA ALA A 813 12.47 -9.29 -9.40
C ALA A 813 11.04 -9.42 -9.95
N GLY A 814 10.37 -8.32 -10.22
CA GLY A 814 8.97 -8.29 -10.61
C GLY A 814 8.73 -7.84 -12.04
N LEU A 815 7.65 -8.34 -12.65
CA LEU A 815 7.05 -7.77 -13.86
C LEU A 815 5.58 -7.43 -13.62
N LEU A 816 5.26 -6.14 -13.49
CA LEU A 816 3.90 -5.62 -13.51
C LEU A 816 3.45 -5.54 -14.98
N THR A 817 2.26 -6.00 -15.31
CA THR A 817 1.73 -5.92 -16.68
C THR A 817 0.28 -5.49 -16.66
N LEU A 818 -0.07 -4.54 -17.52
CA LEU A 818 -1.45 -4.10 -17.76
C LEU A 818 -1.84 -4.40 -19.21
N ASP A 819 -3.03 -4.97 -19.42
CA ASP A 819 -3.60 -5.18 -20.74
C ASP A 819 -4.75 -4.18 -20.95
N LEU A 820 -4.45 -3.00 -21.50
CA LEU A 820 -5.48 -1.97 -21.67
C LEU A 820 -6.61 -2.44 -22.61
N PRO A 821 -7.88 -2.16 -22.29
CA PRO A 821 -9.02 -2.69 -23.04
C PRO A 821 -9.13 -2.09 -24.45
N MET A 822 -9.92 -2.75 -25.29
CA MET A 822 -10.34 -2.19 -26.57
C MET A 822 -11.16 -0.92 -26.36
N GLY A 823 -10.91 0.13 -27.15
CA GLY A 823 -11.63 1.41 -27.08
C GLY A 823 -10.81 2.57 -26.52
N ILE A 824 -9.61 2.30 -26.00
CA ILE A 824 -8.58 3.34 -25.80
C ILE A 824 -8.24 4.01 -27.13
N ARG A 825 -7.69 5.22 -27.09
CA ARG A 825 -7.40 6.05 -28.26
C ARG A 825 -6.04 6.70 -28.12
N ALA A 826 -5.32 6.80 -29.22
CA ALA A 826 -4.06 7.56 -29.26
C ALA A 826 -4.29 9.00 -28.78
N GLY A 827 -3.37 9.50 -27.95
CA GLY A 827 -3.49 10.78 -27.25
C GLY A 827 -4.11 10.70 -25.86
N GLN A 828 -4.62 9.54 -25.43
CA GLN A 828 -4.95 9.28 -24.03
C GLN A 828 -3.71 8.96 -23.20
N GLU A 829 -3.82 9.14 -21.90
CA GLU A 829 -2.76 8.85 -20.93
C GLU A 829 -3.37 8.25 -19.67
N TYR A 830 -2.71 7.23 -19.13
CA TYR A 830 -3.08 6.59 -17.87
C TYR A 830 -1.88 6.52 -16.94
N ASN A 831 -2.13 6.60 -15.63
CA ASN A 831 -1.09 6.61 -14.62
C ASN A 831 -1.42 5.57 -13.54
N VAL A 832 -0.45 4.74 -13.21
CA VAL A 832 -0.54 3.76 -12.11
C VAL A 832 0.56 4.07 -11.11
N LEU A 833 0.17 4.39 -9.88
CA LEU A 833 1.11 4.68 -8.81
C LEU A 833 1.28 3.47 -7.91
N VAL A 834 2.51 2.98 -7.81
CA VAL A 834 2.85 1.80 -7.02
C VAL A 834 3.65 2.25 -5.80
N ARG A 835 3.15 1.89 -4.61
CA ARG A 835 3.83 2.10 -3.33
C ARG A 835 4.06 0.77 -2.64
N ARG A 836 5.05 0.70 -1.75
CA ARG A 836 5.10 -0.35 -0.73
C ARG A 836 4.74 0.23 0.62
N ILE A 837 3.87 -0.48 1.31
CA ILE A 837 3.50 -0.23 2.70
C ILE A 837 4.27 -1.21 3.55
N ALA A 838 5.01 -0.72 4.54
CA ALA A 838 5.68 -1.54 5.53
C ALA A 838 5.24 -1.22 6.95
N THR A 839 5.47 -2.18 7.86
CA THR A 839 5.19 -2.00 9.29
C THR A 839 6.48 -1.72 10.05
N GLN A 840 6.50 -0.64 10.83
CA GLN A 840 7.56 -0.36 11.80
C GLN A 840 7.07 -0.65 13.22
N GLN A 841 7.87 -1.41 13.98
CA GLN A 841 7.63 -1.57 15.41
C GLN A 841 8.27 -0.40 16.17
N LEU A 842 7.48 0.33 16.95
CA LEU A 842 8.02 1.31 17.90
C LEU A 842 8.55 0.60 19.15
N PRO A 843 9.65 1.09 19.75
CA PRO A 843 10.09 0.63 21.06
C PRO A 843 8.97 0.87 22.08
N THR A 844 8.69 -0.12 22.92
CA THR A 844 7.77 0.02 24.05
C THR A 844 8.31 1.02 25.06
N ILE A 845 7.65 2.17 25.22
CA ILE A 845 7.91 3.06 26.36
C ILE A 845 7.18 2.46 27.57
N SER A 846 7.92 1.79 28.44
CA SER A 846 7.40 1.34 29.74
C SER A 846 7.11 2.56 30.60
N VAL A 847 5.84 2.98 30.66
CA VAL A 847 5.36 3.96 31.64
C VAL A 847 5.34 3.26 33.01
N PRO A 848 5.96 3.80 34.08
CA PRO A 848 5.90 3.19 35.40
C PRO A 848 4.45 3.22 35.91
N GLN A 849 3.72 2.10 35.81
CA GLN A 849 2.42 1.97 36.45
C GLN A 849 2.62 1.98 37.97
N ILE A 850 1.93 2.89 38.67
CA ILE A 850 1.85 2.88 40.13
C ILE A 850 1.14 1.58 40.54
N ALA A 851 1.89 0.66 41.14
CA ALA A 851 1.41 -0.66 41.52
C ALA A 851 0.16 -0.58 42.41
N ARG A 852 -0.96 -1.13 41.92
CA ARG A 852 -2.06 -1.59 42.77
C ARG A 852 -1.77 -3.03 43.21
N PRO A 853 -1.93 -3.38 44.50
CA PRO A 853 -1.70 -4.73 44.98
C PRO A 853 -2.87 -5.64 44.57
N GLY A 854 -2.69 -6.42 43.50
CA GLY A 854 -3.52 -7.53 43.07
C GLY A 854 -2.76 -8.35 42.02
N PRO A 855 -2.96 -9.67 41.92
CA PRO A 855 -2.28 -10.49 40.92
C PRO A 855 -2.93 -10.24 39.55
N VAL A 856 -2.52 -9.17 38.87
CA VAL A 856 -2.76 -8.98 37.45
C VAL A 856 -1.55 -9.54 36.74
N LEU A 857 -1.73 -10.60 35.96
CA LEU A 857 -0.77 -10.96 34.93
C LEU A 857 -0.85 -9.84 33.89
N THR A 858 -0.05 -8.78 34.07
CA THR A 858 0.06 -7.72 33.07
C THR A 858 0.70 -8.34 31.84
N ALA A 859 -0.08 -8.52 30.77
CA ALA A 859 0.48 -8.74 29.46
C ALA A 859 1.55 -7.66 29.19
N PRO A 860 2.73 -8.01 28.64
CA PRO A 860 3.71 -7.02 28.25
C PRO A 860 3.02 -5.98 27.35
N PRO A 861 3.33 -4.68 27.47
CA PRO A 861 2.78 -3.69 26.54
C PRO A 861 3.12 -4.12 25.11
N THR A 862 2.11 -4.25 24.25
CA THR A 862 2.30 -4.55 22.83
C THR A 862 2.99 -3.33 22.19
N PRO A 863 4.13 -3.50 21.48
CA PRO A 863 4.76 -2.38 20.78
C PRO A 863 3.78 -1.80 19.75
N THR A 864 3.59 -0.49 19.78
CA THR A 864 2.78 0.22 18.79
C THR A 864 3.39 0.00 17.40
N LYS A 865 2.58 -0.51 16.46
CA LYS A 865 2.97 -0.80 15.08
C LYS A 865 2.44 0.31 14.19
N ILE A 866 3.32 1.03 13.49
CA ILE A 866 2.93 2.09 12.54
C ILE A 866 3.14 1.58 11.12
N ARG A 867 2.19 1.87 10.22
CA ARG A 867 2.31 1.59 8.80
C ARG A 867 2.79 2.82 8.06
N TYR A 868 3.75 2.66 7.16
CA TYR A 868 4.33 3.76 6.40
C TYR A 868 4.61 3.35 4.95
N VAL A 869 4.62 4.33 4.06
CA VAL A 869 5.09 4.15 2.68
C VAL A 869 6.62 4.12 2.67
N THR A 870 7.24 3.05 2.19
CA THR A 870 8.72 2.97 2.06
C THR A 870 9.23 3.76 0.87
N GLY A 871 8.42 3.88 -0.17
CA GLY A 871 8.80 4.49 -1.44
C GLY A 871 7.72 4.27 -2.49
N ALA A 872 7.90 4.89 -3.64
CA ALA A 872 6.89 4.89 -4.70
C ALA A 872 7.52 5.05 -6.10
N PHE A 873 6.86 4.50 -7.11
CA PHE A 873 7.14 4.76 -8.51
C PHE A 873 5.86 4.92 -9.33
N LEU A 874 5.92 5.72 -10.39
CA LEU A 874 4.80 5.90 -11.31
C LEU A 874 5.05 5.17 -12.62
N VAL A 875 4.04 4.43 -13.06
CA VAL A 875 3.93 3.91 -14.43
C VAL A 875 3.04 4.85 -15.23
N LYS A 876 3.64 5.62 -16.12
CA LYS A 876 2.96 6.51 -17.06
C LYS A 876 2.77 5.81 -18.40
N ILE A 877 1.52 5.78 -18.87
CA ILE A 877 1.09 4.99 -20.03
C ILE A 877 0.46 5.92 -21.07
N PRO A 878 1.26 6.57 -21.93
CA PRO A 878 0.73 7.26 -23.09
C PRO A 878 0.23 6.25 -24.11
N VAL A 879 -0.94 6.51 -24.68
CA VAL A 879 -1.48 5.73 -25.80
C VAL A 879 -1.01 6.39 -27.10
N VAL A 880 -0.23 5.65 -27.89
CA VAL A 880 0.34 6.10 -29.16
C VAL A 880 -0.17 5.22 -30.31
N THR A 881 0.08 5.63 -31.55
CA THR A 881 -0.20 4.75 -32.68
C THR A 881 0.85 3.65 -32.77
N ASP A 882 0.48 2.50 -33.32
CA ASP A 882 1.41 1.37 -33.49
C ASP A 882 2.65 1.76 -34.31
N GLU A 883 2.49 2.67 -35.27
CA GLU A 883 3.60 3.20 -36.08
C GLU A 883 4.60 3.98 -35.23
N ALA A 884 4.12 4.72 -34.22
CA ALA A 884 4.98 5.43 -33.28
C ALA A 884 5.58 4.50 -32.22
N LEU A 885 4.88 3.41 -31.87
CA LEU A 885 5.31 2.41 -30.90
C LEU A 885 6.49 1.57 -31.43
N LEU A 886 6.39 1.12 -32.69
CA LEU A 886 7.26 0.09 -33.27
C LEU A 886 8.77 0.40 -33.17
N PRO A 887 9.27 1.61 -33.51
CA PRO A 887 10.70 1.90 -33.45
C PRO A 887 11.27 1.76 -32.03
N THR A 888 10.52 2.23 -31.03
CA THR A 888 10.94 2.19 -29.62
C THR A 888 10.98 0.75 -29.10
N ASP A 889 9.97 -0.05 -29.40
CA ASP A 889 9.92 -1.46 -28.98
C ASP A 889 11.03 -2.28 -29.67
N VAL A 890 11.29 -2.05 -30.96
CA VAL A 890 12.40 -2.70 -31.70
C VAL A 890 13.76 -2.35 -31.08
N ASN A 891 13.97 -1.08 -30.74
CA ASN A 891 15.20 -0.63 -30.10
C ASN A 891 15.39 -1.30 -28.72
N THR A 892 14.35 -1.32 -27.90
CA THR A 892 14.35 -1.98 -26.58
C THR A 892 14.61 -3.47 -26.71
N LEU A 893 13.99 -4.16 -27.68
CA LEU A 893 14.20 -5.58 -27.92
C LEU A 893 15.67 -5.91 -28.22
N ALA A 894 16.36 -5.08 -29.01
CA ALA A 894 17.79 -5.29 -29.30
C ALA A 894 18.66 -5.20 -28.03
N ILE A 895 18.40 -4.21 -27.18
CA ILE A 895 19.11 -4.02 -25.90
C ILE A 895 18.83 -5.20 -24.97
N PHE A 896 17.57 -5.60 -24.84
CA PHE A 896 17.16 -6.68 -23.95
C PHE A 896 17.72 -8.03 -24.38
N LYS A 897 17.76 -8.32 -25.69
CA LYS A 897 18.43 -9.54 -26.20
C LYS A 897 19.92 -9.55 -25.86
N ALA A 898 20.60 -8.41 -25.96
CA ALA A 898 22.03 -8.32 -25.59
C ALA A 898 22.26 -8.49 -24.09
N ARG A 899 21.43 -7.86 -23.25
CA ARG A 899 21.47 -8.01 -21.79
C ARG A 899 21.18 -9.45 -21.37
N LEU A 900 20.14 -10.07 -21.92
CA LEU A 900 19.81 -11.47 -21.62
C LEU A 900 20.96 -12.41 -22.02
N ALA A 901 21.64 -12.14 -23.13
CA ALA A 901 22.80 -12.94 -23.56
C ALA A 901 24.03 -12.80 -22.63
N ALA A 902 24.17 -11.66 -21.94
CA ALA A 902 25.23 -11.41 -20.97
C ALA A 902 24.86 -11.83 -19.54
N MET A 903 23.57 -12.07 -19.27
CA MET A 903 23.03 -12.34 -17.94
C MET A 903 23.17 -13.83 -17.57
N ASP A 904 23.63 -14.11 -16.35
CA ASP A 904 23.67 -15.46 -15.82
C ASP A 904 22.23 -16.04 -15.69
N PRO A 905 21.94 -17.25 -16.20
CA PRO A 905 20.62 -17.87 -16.06
C PRO A 905 20.15 -18.10 -14.62
N GLN A 906 21.05 -18.13 -13.64
CA GLN A 906 20.72 -18.21 -12.22
C GLN A 906 20.42 -16.84 -11.60
N TYR A 907 20.65 -15.76 -12.34
CA TYR A 907 20.33 -14.42 -11.87
C TYR A 907 18.83 -14.21 -11.83
N ARG A 908 18.35 -13.61 -10.74
CA ARG A 908 16.91 -13.46 -10.45
C ARG A 908 16.12 -12.71 -11.52
N TRP A 909 16.76 -11.79 -12.23
CA TRP A 909 16.15 -11.03 -13.31
C TRP A 909 16.06 -11.78 -14.64
N TYR A 910 16.76 -12.90 -14.79
CA TYR A 910 16.75 -13.69 -16.03
C TYR A 910 15.34 -14.10 -16.47
N PRO A 911 14.51 -14.77 -15.63
CA PRO A 911 13.13 -15.12 -16.01
C PRO A 911 12.24 -13.90 -16.30
N VAL A 912 12.44 -12.80 -15.57
CA VAL A 912 11.71 -11.55 -15.81
C VAL A 912 12.04 -10.97 -17.19
N LEU A 913 13.33 -10.91 -17.55
CA LEU A 913 13.78 -10.38 -18.83
C LEU A 913 13.34 -11.28 -19.99
N GLN A 914 13.32 -12.60 -19.81
CA GLN A 914 12.76 -13.52 -20.82
C GLN A 914 11.28 -13.22 -21.09
N ARG A 915 10.45 -13.14 -20.04
CA ARG A 915 9.02 -12.85 -20.19
C ARG A 915 8.78 -11.45 -20.78
N TYR A 916 9.60 -10.46 -20.43
CA TYR A 916 9.53 -9.14 -21.04
C TYR A 916 9.86 -9.22 -22.55
N ILE A 917 10.93 -9.91 -22.95
CA ILE A 917 11.28 -10.11 -24.37
C ILE A 917 10.15 -10.78 -25.15
N GLU A 918 9.43 -11.74 -24.56
CA GLU A 918 8.25 -12.36 -25.16
C GLU A 918 7.14 -11.34 -25.42
N TYR A 919 6.81 -10.51 -24.43
CA TYR A 919 5.81 -9.45 -24.58
C TYR A 919 6.21 -8.39 -25.61
N LEU A 920 7.47 -7.94 -25.61
CA LEU A 920 7.99 -7.01 -26.62
C LEU A 920 7.93 -7.63 -28.02
N SER A 921 8.25 -8.91 -28.15
CA SER A 921 8.18 -9.60 -29.43
C SER A 921 6.75 -9.65 -29.97
N GLY A 922 5.77 -9.96 -29.11
CA GLY A 922 4.35 -9.94 -29.46
C GLY A 922 3.84 -8.54 -29.83
N ARG A 923 4.29 -7.50 -29.13
CA ARG A 923 3.99 -6.10 -29.47
C ARG A 923 4.54 -5.71 -30.83
N ILE A 924 5.79 -6.03 -31.12
CA ILE A 924 6.44 -5.74 -32.42
C ILE A 924 5.71 -6.46 -33.55
N GLU A 925 5.38 -7.74 -33.38
CA GLU A 925 4.61 -8.48 -34.39
C GLU A 925 3.21 -7.90 -34.58
N GLY A 926 2.53 -7.53 -33.48
CA GLY A 926 1.22 -6.88 -33.49
C GLY A 926 1.21 -5.54 -34.25
N ALA A 927 2.26 -4.75 -34.08
CA ALA A 927 2.47 -3.48 -34.78
C ALA A 927 2.99 -3.65 -36.24
N GLY A 928 3.16 -4.90 -36.71
CA GLY A 928 3.56 -5.22 -38.09
C GLY A 928 5.07 -5.34 -38.34
N GLY A 929 5.89 -5.39 -37.29
CA GLY A 929 7.33 -5.63 -37.35
C GLY A 929 7.71 -7.12 -37.36
N ASN A 930 9.02 -7.40 -37.38
CA ASN A 930 9.56 -8.76 -37.29
C ASN A 930 10.57 -8.88 -36.13
N PRO A 931 10.16 -9.37 -34.95
CA PRO A 931 11.05 -9.48 -33.80
C PRO A 931 12.19 -10.48 -33.99
N GLY A 932 12.02 -11.47 -34.90
CA GLY A 932 13.06 -12.44 -35.25
C GLY A 932 14.23 -11.83 -36.03
N ALA A 933 14.02 -10.70 -36.72
CA ALA A 933 15.05 -10.00 -37.49
C ALA A 933 15.88 -9.01 -36.64
N VAL A 934 15.53 -8.78 -35.38
CA VAL A 934 16.21 -7.85 -34.47
C VAL A 934 17.35 -8.57 -33.75
N PRO A 935 18.64 -8.29 -34.03
CA PRO A 935 19.77 -8.89 -33.34
C PRO A 935 20.05 -8.22 -31.99
N PRO A 936 20.79 -8.89 -31.08
CA PRO A 936 21.25 -8.29 -29.82
C PRO A 936 22.23 -7.12 -30.07
N ASN A 937 21.97 -5.96 -29.47
CA ASN A 937 22.88 -4.82 -29.45
C ASN A 937 22.66 -3.91 -28.22
N LEU A 938 23.71 -3.72 -27.40
CA LEU A 938 23.66 -2.87 -26.19
C LEU A 938 23.43 -1.38 -26.49
N ASN A 939 23.76 -0.93 -27.71
CA ASN A 939 23.54 0.45 -28.16
C ASN A 939 22.19 0.64 -28.84
N GLY A 940 21.34 -0.40 -28.85
CA GLY A 940 20.05 -0.35 -29.54
C GLY A 940 20.10 -0.71 -31.03
N TRP A 941 18.95 -0.60 -31.68
CA TRP A 941 18.79 -0.88 -33.11
C TRP A 941 18.60 0.45 -33.86
N PRO A 942 19.48 0.80 -34.82
CA PRO A 942 19.37 2.07 -35.50
C PRO A 942 18.05 2.15 -36.28
N PRO A 943 17.39 3.33 -36.33
CA PRO A 943 16.21 3.53 -37.16
C PRO A 943 16.62 3.40 -38.63
N ARG A 944 16.49 2.21 -39.22
CA ARG A 944 16.65 2.05 -40.67
C ARG A 944 15.42 2.67 -41.33
N GLY A 945 15.66 3.62 -42.24
CA GLY A 945 14.60 4.27 -43.00
C GLY A 945 13.67 3.24 -43.66
N GLY A 946 12.38 3.35 -43.35
CA GLY A 946 11.30 2.59 -43.97
C GLY A 946 11.11 1.18 -43.38
N TYR A 947 10.44 1.07 -42.24
CA TYR A 947 9.73 -0.17 -41.91
C TYR A 947 8.65 -0.39 -42.98
N CYS A 948 8.80 -1.40 -43.83
CA CYS A 948 7.79 -1.73 -44.83
C CYS A 948 6.54 -2.25 -44.11
N HIS A 949 5.51 -1.42 -44.01
CA HIS A 949 4.19 -1.83 -43.51
C HIS A 949 3.64 -2.96 -44.40
N ARG A 950 3.50 -4.16 -43.84
CA ARG A 950 2.61 -5.16 -44.45
C ARG A 950 1.17 -4.74 -44.17
N ARG A 951 0.55 -3.99 -45.09
CA ARG A 951 -0.92 -3.92 -45.13
C ARG A 951 -1.46 -5.31 -45.41
N LYS A 952 -2.47 -5.74 -44.65
CA LYS A 952 -3.12 -7.06 -44.77
C LYS A 952 -3.74 -7.33 -46.16
N ASP A 953 -3.87 -6.30 -47.00
CA ASP A 953 -4.48 -6.40 -48.33
C ASP A 953 -3.48 -6.49 -49.51
N CYS A 954 -2.17 -6.53 -49.24
CA CYS A 954 -1.17 -6.54 -50.31
C CYS A 954 -0.52 -7.93 -50.48
N HIS A 955 -0.86 -8.62 -51.57
CA HIS A 955 -0.42 -10.00 -51.82
C HIS A 955 1.03 -10.16 -52.33
N ARG A 956 1.83 -9.10 -52.45
CA ARG A 956 3.26 -9.21 -52.79
C ARG A 956 4.03 -7.92 -52.50
N CYS A 957 4.98 -7.97 -51.57
CA CYS A 957 6.10 -7.04 -51.51
C CYS A 957 7.38 -7.87 -51.52
N GLU A 958 8.12 -7.84 -52.64
CA GLU A 958 9.49 -8.34 -52.71
C GLU A 958 10.46 -7.19 -52.46
N CYS A 959 11.28 -7.30 -51.41
CA CYS A 959 12.30 -6.30 -51.07
C CYS A 959 13.59 -6.59 -51.86
N GLY A 960 13.78 -5.90 -52.98
CA GLY A 960 15.08 -5.75 -53.65
C GLY A 960 15.72 -4.42 -53.25
N GLY A 961 17.03 -4.42 -52.99
CA GLY A 961 17.75 -3.31 -52.39
C GLY A 961 17.60 -1.95 -53.09
N ALA A 962 17.58 -0.90 -52.26
CA ALA A 962 17.76 0.52 -52.58
C ALA A 962 17.06 1.03 -53.85
N HIS A 963 15.79 1.42 -53.74
CA HIS A 963 15.19 2.67 -54.22
C HIS A 963 13.64 2.58 -54.13
N PHE A 964 13.01 3.69 -53.74
CA PHE A 964 11.57 4.01 -53.67
C PHE A 964 10.53 2.92 -54.01
N CYS A 965 9.69 2.57 -53.03
CA CYS A 965 8.42 1.88 -53.28
C CYS A 965 7.35 2.91 -53.72
N GLU A 966 7.00 2.92 -55.01
CA GLU A 966 5.69 3.43 -55.45
C GLU A 966 4.65 2.34 -55.23
N CYS A 967 3.62 2.66 -54.46
CA CYS A 967 2.41 1.86 -54.37
C CYS A 967 1.41 2.45 -55.38
N ASP A 968 1.11 1.73 -56.47
CA ASP A 968 -0.08 2.04 -57.25
C ASP A 968 -1.31 1.65 -56.43
N CYS A 969 -2.15 2.64 -56.12
CA CYS A 969 -3.40 2.55 -55.37
C CYS A 969 -4.52 1.86 -56.16
#